data_AF-A0A1I2E8I5-F1
#
_entry.id   AF-A0A1I2E8I5-F1
#
_cell.length_a   1.000
_cell.length_b   1.000
_cell.length_c   1.000
_cell.angle_alpha   90.00
_cell.angle_beta   90.00
_cell.angle_gamma   90.00
#
_symmetry.space_group_name_H-M   'P 1'
#
loop_
_entity.id
_entity.type
_entity.pdbx_description
1 polymer ?
#
loop_
_entity_poly.entity_id
_entity_poly.type
_entity_poly.pdbx_seq_one_letter_code
_entity_poly.pdbx_strand_id
1 'polypeptide(L)'
;MSSKTRRRSKLIVLPVVLALSISPLFPNGIPRAHAFEAADAKTAIEAYNDAFWDASAKYFWKTSNHDGYQDFWVEAELWELVMDAYLEATDPALKAELRTQIDDVFDGAVAKYGQDWTNNTFNDDIMWWAMASARAYQITNDAKYLERAEYYFNYVYDTQWDDEFAGGGIWWKSDDRTTKNACINFPAAEAAVFLYNVTNNERYLDAASKIYRWSKTMLTDGNGKVFDRIETQNGPIQGATHYNQGTFIGAAVGLYQVTGDMTYLDDALEGATFTREQLVDANGLLRYEGPNGDLKGGKTILVRNLGYLQKVVNASKESKYKTFAESYNEWLAFNTDMAWSHRNAANLVDSNWAGQQLSGTFESWSSAAAVQALTSLEPQDAEQLEYAVKSPYNKLEAESFNIVNGPGLEGSIEGSLQLGGIQDGNYAAYKNVDFGSGDGASGFIARASSGTGGGQIEVRLDALDGPKVGTLNVEGTGGWNNFIDAVTLLKDDQGQTSHVTGVHDVYLVFKKTNDSYLFNLNWFKFTKTDPTKTDAYAKLQAENYASSDGLSMDSTGQFADGIHNNAYASYEDIDFGSGAAGVTVHVASGNKGGSIEVKLDGLDGPTAGVIEIPAFGSWNEWVDVTSIIDDSLAVGTHDVYLIFHGADGSDYPCNLDWFTFSTIKGKARDAFSKLEAENFTNSVSVGTENGGNQTYLAGVYGPNKPYAMYNYIDFGDVSPTQFHVQAASDTSGGIIEARIDGINGPVIATAEVSGTGGWQTFQVFDGEMTAPVTGKHLVYLLFKGNDWLYNFDKFTFGDPSVFTAPTLPPDPVDDEIPPGEVENVHYTRDNSELTVHWDGPYAIDGDVVHLKLQRNGQQVGEVVEVKRGIQKAVLTGIEADLDYTLVISAADKSGNESAGVTIAIPAVPVYSLTANGSKLAEGAVLEDDAILRFQAGDSKTAIRSASLTFDGKVYEGAKLNIALAGHLGEKTVVIAVEDAAGNKLQKTIHIQVKTSIRSMSNLVDLYKASNDVSKSLAAQLVASLKQAQQHLDKGKRDQAIKHMQDFIKQLNKANKNSVTDQAKAILNNDAEALIASWKKK
;
A
#
# COMPACT_ATOMS: atom_id res chain seq x y z
N MET A 1 -22.79 8.24 -87.22
CA MET A 1 -24.08 8.59 -87.88
C MET A 1 -25.11 7.55 -87.44
N SER A 2 -26.09 7.86 -86.60
CA SER A 2 -27.32 8.65 -86.85
C SER A 2 -28.54 7.74 -86.98
N SER A 3 -29.66 8.19 -86.38
CA SER A 3 -31.06 7.87 -86.69
C SER A 3 -31.79 6.70 -85.99
N LYS A 4 -32.52 7.07 -84.93
CA LYS A 4 -33.90 6.71 -84.50
C LYS A 4 -34.46 5.29 -84.78
N THR A 5 -34.87 4.60 -83.70
CA THR A 5 -36.25 4.05 -83.53
C THR A 5 -36.55 3.63 -82.08
N ARG A 6 -37.80 3.86 -81.63
CA ARG A 6 -38.38 3.50 -80.32
C ARG A 6 -38.73 2.00 -80.23
N ARG A 7 -38.61 1.38 -79.04
CA ARG A 7 -39.44 0.24 -78.60
C ARG A 7 -39.90 0.42 -77.15
N ARG A 8 -41.14 -0.01 -76.90
CA ARG A 8 -41.97 0.20 -75.70
C ARG A 8 -41.76 -0.86 -74.62
N SER A 9 -42.10 -0.45 -73.40
CA SER A 9 -42.28 -1.16 -72.13
C SER A 9 -43.18 -2.41 -72.21
N LYS A 10 -42.94 -3.38 -71.31
CA LYS A 10 -43.96 -4.23 -70.65
C LYS A 10 -43.37 -4.90 -69.39
N LEU A 11 -44.28 -5.09 -68.44
CA LEU A 11 -44.16 -5.40 -67.01
C LEU A 11 -44.42 -6.90 -66.72
N ILE A 12 -44.21 -7.33 -65.46
CA ILE A 12 -44.91 -8.43 -64.70
C ILE A 12 -44.18 -9.80 -64.46
N VAL A 13 -43.85 -10.03 -63.17
CA VAL A 13 -44.05 -11.20 -62.25
C VAL A 13 -42.97 -12.29 -62.00
N LEU A 14 -42.72 -12.48 -60.68
CA LEU A 14 -42.23 -13.61 -59.82
C LEU A 14 -42.34 -15.07 -60.35
N PRO A 15 -41.80 -16.12 -59.65
CA PRO A 15 -40.78 -16.21 -58.59
C PRO A 15 -39.70 -17.29 -58.88
N VAL A 16 -38.55 -17.27 -58.18
CA VAL A 16 -37.71 -18.47 -57.99
C VAL A 16 -37.30 -18.57 -56.54
N VAL A 17 -37.75 -19.66 -55.91
CA VAL A 17 -37.37 -20.13 -54.59
C VAL A 17 -35.92 -20.61 -54.62
N LEU A 18 -35.08 -20.14 -53.70
CA LEU A 18 -33.92 -20.90 -53.26
C LEU A 18 -33.88 -20.87 -51.73
N ALA A 19 -34.18 -22.02 -51.12
CA ALA A 19 -34.00 -22.26 -49.71
C ALA A 19 -32.50 -22.20 -49.38
N LEU A 20 -32.10 -21.23 -48.56
CA LEU A 20 -30.83 -21.28 -47.84
C LEU A 20 -31.14 -21.80 -46.43
N SER A 21 -30.91 -23.10 -46.28
CA SER A 21 -30.82 -23.78 -45.01
C SER A 21 -29.78 -23.08 -44.12
N ILE A 22 -30.25 -22.64 -42.95
CA ILE A 22 -29.41 -22.29 -41.81
C ILE A 22 -28.66 -23.56 -41.40
N SER A 23 -27.33 -23.49 -41.40
CA SER A 23 -26.47 -24.38 -40.64
C SER A 23 -25.35 -23.52 -40.05
N PRO A 24 -25.08 -23.62 -38.74
CA PRO A 24 -24.06 -22.82 -38.10
C PRO A 24 -22.70 -23.37 -38.54
N LEU A 25 -21.97 -22.60 -39.33
CA LEU A 25 -20.56 -22.84 -39.57
C LEU A 25 -19.78 -22.11 -38.49
N PHE A 26 -19.57 -22.77 -37.35
CA PHE A 26 -18.34 -22.58 -36.59
C PHE A 26 -17.27 -23.48 -37.19
N PRO A 27 -16.25 -22.92 -37.84
CA PRO A 27 -14.93 -23.53 -37.82
C PRO A 27 -13.89 -22.51 -37.34
N ASN A 28 -13.30 -22.84 -36.20
CA ASN A 28 -11.94 -22.50 -35.78
C ASN A 28 -11.64 -21.06 -35.35
N GLY A 29 -11.62 -20.89 -34.02
CA GLY A 29 -10.81 -19.90 -33.32
C GLY A 29 -11.44 -18.53 -33.22
N ILE A 30 -11.86 -18.16 -32.01
CA ILE A 30 -11.94 -16.76 -31.60
C ILE A 30 -10.59 -16.11 -31.94
N PRO A 31 -10.54 -14.94 -32.60
CA PRO A 31 -9.28 -14.26 -32.87
C PRO A 31 -8.58 -13.96 -31.55
N ARG A 32 -7.39 -14.56 -31.32
CA ARG A 32 -6.53 -14.15 -30.20
C ARG A 32 -6.05 -12.72 -30.46
N ALA A 33 -5.97 -11.90 -29.41
CA ALA A 33 -5.21 -10.67 -29.48
C ALA A 33 -3.74 -11.03 -29.76
N HIS A 34 -3.05 -10.24 -30.56
CA HIS A 34 -1.61 -10.42 -30.76
C HIS A 34 -0.88 -9.94 -29.51
N ALA A 35 0.03 -10.76 -28.98
CA ALA A 35 0.94 -10.36 -27.91
C ALA A 35 1.68 -9.06 -28.26
N PHE A 36 1.89 -8.17 -27.29
CA PHE A 36 2.84 -7.07 -27.45
C PHE A 36 4.22 -7.60 -27.89
N GLU A 37 4.93 -6.85 -28.71
CA GLU A 37 6.24 -7.22 -29.24
C GLU A 37 7.35 -6.46 -28.50
N ALA A 38 8.57 -6.99 -28.49
CA ALA A 38 9.74 -6.26 -27.95
C ALA A 38 9.94 -4.88 -28.62
N ALA A 39 9.45 -4.69 -29.85
CA ALA A 39 9.45 -3.41 -30.55
C ALA A 39 8.49 -2.37 -29.93
N ASP A 40 7.45 -2.80 -29.21
CA ASP A 40 6.53 -1.92 -28.51
C ASP A 40 7.22 -1.23 -27.33
N ALA A 41 8.09 -1.94 -26.59
CA ALA A 41 8.87 -1.35 -25.50
C ALA A 41 9.74 -0.16 -25.97
N LYS A 42 10.40 -0.33 -27.12
CA LYS A 42 11.14 0.76 -27.79
C LYS A 42 10.22 1.93 -28.14
N THR A 43 9.09 1.65 -28.78
CA THR A 43 8.14 2.68 -29.22
C THR A 43 7.58 3.47 -28.03
N ALA A 44 7.27 2.77 -26.93
CA ALA A 44 6.72 3.35 -25.72
C ALA A 44 7.72 4.27 -25.01
N ILE A 45 8.98 3.85 -24.81
CA ILE A 45 9.98 4.68 -24.12
C ILE A 45 10.41 5.90 -24.95
N GLU A 46 10.51 5.76 -26.28
CA GLU A 46 10.79 6.90 -27.17
C GLU A 46 9.66 7.94 -27.09
N ALA A 47 8.41 7.50 -27.22
CA ALA A 47 7.23 8.37 -27.09
C ALA A 47 7.12 9.03 -25.71
N TYR A 48 7.43 8.29 -24.65
CA TYR A 48 7.41 8.79 -23.28
C TYR A 48 8.45 9.89 -23.07
N ASN A 49 9.69 9.66 -23.53
CA ASN A 49 10.75 10.68 -23.47
C ASN A 49 10.40 11.91 -24.31
N ASP A 50 9.87 11.74 -25.53
CA ASP A 50 9.43 12.86 -26.38
C ASP A 50 8.38 13.74 -25.70
N ALA A 51 7.48 13.14 -24.91
CA ALA A 51 6.42 13.87 -24.22
C ALA A 51 6.89 14.54 -22.93
N PHE A 52 7.77 13.88 -22.16
CA PHE A 52 8.00 14.24 -20.75
C PHE A 52 9.45 14.54 -20.39
N TRP A 53 10.47 14.17 -21.18
CA TRP A 53 11.87 14.39 -20.80
C TRP A 53 12.36 15.79 -21.17
N ASP A 54 12.88 16.56 -20.20
CA ASP A 54 13.65 17.77 -20.46
C ASP A 54 15.15 17.49 -20.39
N ALA A 55 15.81 17.37 -21.55
CA ALA A 55 17.25 17.16 -21.64
C ALA A 55 18.09 18.35 -21.12
N SER A 56 17.53 19.57 -21.05
CA SER A 56 18.24 20.75 -20.52
C SER A 56 18.24 20.76 -18.99
N ALA A 57 17.10 20.47 -18.37
CA ALA A 57 16.99 20.36 -16.92
C ALA A 57 17.47 19.00 -16.39
N LYS A 58 17.53 17.99 -17.28
CA LYS A 58 17.77 16.58 -16.97
C LYS A 58 16.74 16.03 -15.99
N TYR A 59 15.48 16.33 -16.26
CA TYR A 59 14.37 16.05 -15.34
C TYR A 59 13.08 15.81 -16.12
N PHE A 60 12.16 14.99 -15.60
CA PHE A 60 10.87 14.79 -16.26
C PHE A 60 9.85 15.91 -15.92
N TRP A 61 9.12 16.35 -16.93
CA TRP A 61 7.90 17.13 -16.75
C TRP A 61 6.82 16.27 -16.08
N LYS A 62 6.03 16.90 -15.22
CA LYS A 62 4.88 16.27 -14.55
C LYS A 62 3.74 15.98 -15.52
N THR A 63 3.54 16.89 -16.49
CA THR A 63 2.48 16.80 -17.49
C THR A 63 3.00 17.10 -18.90
N SER A 64 2.23 16.71 -19.91
CA SER A 64 2.50 17.01 -21.33
C SER A 64 2.39 18.49 -21.69
N ASN A 65 1.86 19.33 -20.77
CA ASN A 65 1.81 20.79 -20.95
C ASN A 65 3.08 21.49 -20.47
N HIS A 66 3.99 20.76 -19.83
CA HIS A 66 5.27 21.28 -19.30
C HIS A 66 5.06 22.42 -18.28
N ASP A 67 4.02 22.30 -17.45
CA ASP A 67 3.61 23.29 -16.44
C ASP A 67 4.30 23.10 -15.07
N GLY A 68 5.07 22.03 -14.90
CA GLY A 68 5.88 21.76 -13.72
C GLY A 68 6.69 20.48 -13.86
N TYR A 69 7.80 20.38 -13.13
CA TYR A 69 8.59 19.15 -13.07
C TYR A 69 7.98 18.15 -12.10
N GLN A 70 8.31 16.87 -12.28
CA GLN A 70 7.82 15.78 -11.46
C GLN A 70 8.26 15.92 -9.98
N ASP A 71 7.46 15.33 -9.10
CA ASP A 71 7.71 15.26 -7.67
C ASP A 71 8.95 14.41 -7.37
N PHE A 72 9.65 14.72 -6.28
CA PHE A 72 11.00 14.19 -6.03
C PHE A 72 11.04 12.67 -5.90
N TRP A 73 10.10 12.07 -5.17
CA TRP A 73 10.03 10.62 -5.01
C TRP A 73 9.66 9.90 -6.32
N VAL A 74 8.71 10.46 -7.08
CA VAL A 74 8.29 9.91 -8.38
C VAL A 74 9.44 9.95 -9.40
N GLU A 75 10.30 10.97 -9.36
CA GLU A 75 11.46 11.05 -10.25
C GLU A 75 12.42 9.86 -10.05
N ALA A 76 12.57 9.34 -8.83
CA ALA A 76 13.33 8.10 -8.59
C ALA A 76 12.68 6.89 -9.29
N GLU A 77 11.36 6.82 -9.29
CA GLU A 77 10.62 5.74 -9.97
C GLU A 77 10.71 5.83 -11.49
N LEU A 78 10.72 7.05 -12.03
CA LEU A 78 10.99 7.30 -13.45
C LEU A 78 12.44 7.02 -13.81
N TRP A 79 13.38 7.22 -12.87
CA TRP A 79 14.77 6.83 -13.05
C TRP A 79 14.89 5.30 -13.17
N GLU A 80 14.19 4.55 -12.31
CA GLU A 80 14.11 3.11 -12.42
C GLU A 80 13.41 2.64 -13.71
N LEU A 81 12.38 3.35 -14.19
CA LEU A 81 11.76 3.07 -15.50
C LEU A 81 12.80 3.16 -16.64
N VAL A 82 13.65 4.20 -16.64
CA VAL A 82 14.75 4.34 -17.62
C VAL A 82 15.74 3.18 -17.50
N MET A 83 16.04 2.72 -16.28
CA MET A 83 16.91 1.56 -16.05
C MET A 83 16.30 0.26 -16.59
N ASP A 84 15.00 0.04 -16.38
CA ASP A 84 14.30 -1.14 -16.89
C ASP A 84 14.23 -1.12 -18.42
N ALA A 85 13.92 0.04 -19.01
CA ALA A 85 13.98 0.22 -20.46
C ALA A 85 15.40 0.00 -21.03
N TYR A 86 16.45 0.43 -20.32
CA TYR A 86 17.85 0.17 -20.72
C TYR A 86 18.18 -1.33 -20.72
N LEU A 87 17.72 -2.06 -19.69
CA LEU A 87 17.96 -3.49 -19.57
C LEU A 87 17.28 -4.25 -20.71
N GLU A 88 16.05 -3.87 -21.05
CA GLU A 88 15.27 -4.48 -22.15
C GLU A 88 15.76 -4.06 -23.55
N ALA A 89 16.26 -2.84 -23.72
CA ALA A 89 16.61 -2.31 -25.04
C ALA A 89 17.62 -3.19 -25.80
N THR A 90 17.22 -3.66 -26.98
CA THR A 90 18.09 -4.38 -27.93
C THR A 90 18.69 -3.49 -29.00
N ASP A 91 18.09 -2.31 -29.26
CA ASP A 91 18.60 -1.30 -30.19
C ASP A 91 19.84 -0.60 -29.59
N PRO A 92 21.02 -0.66 -30.24
CA PRO A 92 22.24 -0.12 -29.66
C PRO A 92 22.25 1.40 -29.46
N ALA A 93 21.52 2.16 -30.29
CA ALA A 93 21.47 3.61 -30.19
C ALA A 93 20.60 4.02 -28.99
N LEU A 94 19.38 3.47 -28.92
CA LEU A 94 18.49 3.67 -27.78
C LEU A 94 19.15 3.22 -26.47
N LYS A 95 19.81 2.06 -26.47
CA LYS A 95 20.50 1.55 -25.27
C LYS A 95 21.61 2.50 -24.79
N ALA A 96 22.32 3.16 -25.71
CA ALA A 96 23.35 4.16 -25.36
C ALA A 96 22.74 5.48 -24.84
N GLU A 97 21.61 5.91 -25.42
CA GLU A 97 20.85 7.08 -24.98
C GLU A 97 20.29 6.87 -23.58
N LEU A 98 19.56 5.77 -23.34
CA LEU A 98 19.03 5.42 -22.03
C LEU A 98 20.15 5.27 -20.98
N ARG A 99 21.30 4.69 -21.37
CA ARG A 99 22.45 4.63 -20.46
C ARG A 99 22.93 6.01 -20.04
N THR A 100 22.97 6.97 -20.95
CA THR A 100 23.34 8.36 -20.63
C THR A 100 22.25 9.01 -19.78
N GLN A 101 20.99 8.77 -20.10
CA GLN A 101 19.84 9.27 -19.35
C GLN A 101 19.85 8.80 -17.89
N ILE A 102 20.31 7.59 -17.59
CA ILE A 102 20.52 7.12 -16.21
C ILE A 102 21.44 8.07 -15.43
N ASP A 103 22.52 8.57 -16.04
CA ASP A 103 23.40 9.53 -15.36
C ASP A 103 22.76 10.92 -15.28
N ASP A 104 22.02 11.32 -16.33
CA ASP A 104 21.40 12.63 -16.41
C ASP A 104 20.31 12.84 -15.36
N VAL A 105 19.41 11.87 -15.15
CA VAL A 105 18.32 11.98 -14.16
C VAL A 105 18.87 12.24 -12.76
N PHE A 106 19.89 11.48 -12.35
CA PHE A 106 20.55 11.69 -11.06
C PHE A 106 21.25 13.06 -10.98
N ASP A 107 21.98 13.45 -12.02
CA ASP A 107 22.64 14.76 -12.08
C ASP A 107 21.63 15.92 -12.01
N GLY A 108 20.46 15.80 -12.64
CA GLY A 108 19.37 16.77 -12.61
C GLY A 108 18.76 16.92 -11.22
N ALA A 109 18.46 15.80 -10.56
CA ALA A 109 17.99 15.79 -9.19
C ALA A 109 19.03 16.41 -8.23
N VAL A 110 20.31 16.08 -8.38
CA VAL A 110 21.39 16.69 -7.61
C VAL A 110 21.51 18.19 -7.87
N ALA A 111 21.38 18.64 -9.12
CA ALA A 111 21.44 20.06 -9.46
C ALA A 111 20.29 20.85 -8.82
N LYS A 112 19.11 20.21 -8.67
CA LYS A 112 17.91 20.83 -8.12
C LYS A 112 17.84 20.79 -6.58
N TYR A 113 18.19 19.66 -5.97
CA TYR A 113 17.99 19.40 -4.54
C TYR A 113 19.30 19.31 -3.73
N GLY A 114 20.46 19.36 -4.39
CA GLY A 114 21.75 19.10 -3.76
C GLY A 114 22.08 17.61 -3.68
N GLN A 115 23.26 17.27 -3.14
CA GLN A 115 23.75 15.89 -3.01
C GLN A 115 23.45 15.22 -1.66
N ASP A 116 22.81 15.93 -0.73
CA ASP A 116 22.45 15.39 0.58
C ASP A 116 20.96 15.61 0.80
N TRP A 117 20.20 14.52 0.68
CA TRP A 117 18.75 14.50 0.79
C TRP A 117 18.25 14.17 2.19
N THR A 118 19.15 14.04 3.18
CA THR A 118 18.78 13.77 4.58
C THR A 118 18.05 14.94 5.26
N ASN A 119 17.95 16.09 4.59
CA ASN A 119 17.11 17.22 4.99
C ASN A 119 15.64 17.07 4.54
N ASN A 120 15.33 16.12 3.64
CA ASN A 120 13.96 15.75 3.34
C ASN A 120 13.38 15.00 4.54
N THR A 121 12.23 15.44 5.05
CA THR A 121 11.63 14.81 6.22
C THR A 121 10.86 13.54 5.90
N PHE A 122 10.57 13.28 4.62
CA PHE A 122 9.97 12.05 4.13
C PHE A 122 11.04 10.97 3.96
N ASN A 123 11.00 9.93 4.79
CA ASN A 123 12.00 8.87 4.77
C ASN A 123 11.84 7.97 3.54
N ASP A 124 10.61 7.79 3.06
CA ASP A 124 10.29 7.07 1.82
C ASP A 124 10.92 7.75 0.60
N ASP A 125 10.79 9.07 0.45
CA ASP A 125 11.49 9.82 -0.61
C ASP A 125 12.98 9.47 -0.66
N ILE A 126 13.66 9.49 0.49
CA ILE A 126 15.08 9.15 0.61
C ILE A 126 15.34 7.69 0.22
N MET A 127 14.44 6.78 0.63
CA MET A 127 14.60 5.35 0.40
C MET A 127 14.38 4.95 -1.07
N TRP A 128 13.40 5.55 -1.76
CA TRP A 128 13.20 5.37 -3.21
C TRP A 128 14.48 5.71 -3.99
N TRP A 129 15.09 6.85 -3.66
CA TRP A 129 16.36 7.26 -4.24
C TRP A 129 17.56 6.37 -3.83
N ALA A 130 17.58 5.85 -2.60
CA ALA A 130 18.60 4.90 -2.16
C ALA A 130 18.53 3.59 -2.94
N MET A 131 17.32 3.08 -3.14
CA MET A 131 17.02 1.88 -3.92
C MET A 131 17.44 2.06 -5.39
N ALA A 132 16.97 3.12 -6.04
CA ALA A 132 17.32 3.45 -7.42
C ALA A 132 18.83 3.65 -7.59
N SER A 133 19.51 4.26 -6.61
CA SER A 133 20.97 4.39 -6.64
C SER A 133 21.69 3.04 -6.56
N ALA A 134 21.21 2.09 -5.76
CA ALA A 134 21.78 0.74 -5.73
C ALA A 134 21.63 0.02 -7.08
N ARG A 135 20.46 0.16 -7.73
CA ARG A 135 20.22 -0.35 -9.09
C ARG A 135 21.09 0.34 -10.15
N ALA A 136 21.24 1.67 -10.07
CA ALA A 136 22.13 2.41 -10.94
C ALA A 136 23.58 1.91 -10.82
N TYR A 137 24.06 1.59 -9.61
CA TYR A 137 25.37 0.98 -9.44
C TYR A 137 25.48 -0.39 -10.12
N GLN A 138 24.46 -1.25 -10.02
CA GLN A 138 24.45 -2.55 -10.72
C GLN A 138 24.61 -2.42 -12.23
N ILE A 139 24.02 -1.38 -12.82
CA ILE A 139 24.06 -1.13 -14.26
C ILE A 139 25.36 -0.44 -14.69
N THR A 140 25.79 0.56 -13.95
CA THR A 140 26.85 1.49 -14.36
C THR A 140 28.23 1.11 -13.83
N ASN A 141 28.27 0.41 -12.70
CA ASN A 141 29.45 0.19 -11.87
C ASN A 141 30.18 1.49 -11.45
N ASP A 142 29.47 2.63 -11.41
CA ASP A 142 30.01 3.91 -10.94
C ASP A 142 29.83 4.04 -9.42
N ALA A 143 30.96 4.12 -8.70
CA ALA A 143 31.01 4.17 -7.25
C ALA A 143 30.17 5.29 -6.63
N LYS A 144 29.93 6.40 -7.35
CA LYS A 144 29.11 7.51 -6.83
C LYS A 144 27.71 7.04 -6.41
N TYR A 145 27.12 6.10 -7.15
CA TYR A 145 25.78 5.58 -6.86
C TYR A 145 25.77 4.65 -5.65
N LEU A 146 26.77 3.77 -5.53
CA LEU A 146 26.90 2.90 -4.35
C LEU A 146 27.09 3.74 -3.08
N GLU A 147 27.96 4.74 -3.13
CA GLU A 147 28.20 5.64 -1.99
C GLU A 147 26.93 6.36 -1.55
N ARG A 148 26.09 6.81 -2.50
CA ARG A 148 24.79 7.42 -2.18
C ARG A 148 23.79 6.42 -1.63
N ALA A 149 23.66 5.25 -2.26
CA ALA A 149 22.76 4.20 -1.81
C ALA A 149 23.04 3.79 -0.36
N GLU A 150 24.31 3.51 -0.03
CA GLU A 150 24.71 3.18 1.34
C GLU A 150 24.50 4.35 2.31
N TYR A 151 24.83 5.58 1.91
CA TYR A 151 24.67 6.75 2.76
C TYR A 151 23.20 6.97 3.17
N TYR A 152 22.29 6.99 2.21
CA TYR A 152 20.88 7.24 2.44
C TYR A 152 20.19 6.08 3.17
N PHE A 153 20.46 4.83 2.75
CA PHE A 153 19.91 3.66 3.44
C PHE A 153 20.33 3.63 4.91
N ASN A 154 21.63 3.79 5.19
CA ASN A 154 22.14 3.74 6.55
C ASN A 154 21.59 4.90 7.39
N TYR A 155 21.47 6.11 6.83
CA TYR A 155 20.84 7.23 7.55
C TYR A 155 19.40 6.89 7.98
N VAL A 156 18.55 6.44 7.05
CA VAL A 156 17.16 6.15 7.37
C VAL A 156 17.05 4.96 8.32
N TYR A 157 17.70 3.83 8.01
CA TYR A 157 17.59 2.62 8.82
C TYR A 157 18.16 2.82 10.24
N ASP A 158 19.32 3.46 10.38
CA ASP A 158 19.98 3.61 11.68
C ASP A 158 19.31 4.64 12.59
N THR A 159 18.56 5.59 12.03
CA THR A 159 17.97 6.71 12.81
C THR A 159 16.45 6.67 12.92
N GLN A 160 15.77 5.96 12.01
CA GLN A 160 14.31 5.96 11.91
C GLN A 160 13.67 4.59 12.15
N TRP A 161 14.44 3.50 12.18
CA TRP A 161 13.96 2.26 12.79
C TRP A 161 13.71 2.49 14.28
N ASP A 162 12.56 2.04 14.77
CA ASP A 162 12.15 2.22 16.16
C ASP A 162 11.46 0.96 16.70
N ASP A 163 11.92 0.48 17.86
CA ASP A 163 11.34 -0.69 18.55
C ASP A 163 10.27 -0.29 19.59
N GLU A 164 10.11 1.00 19.93
CA GLU A 164 9.20 1.46 20.98
C GLU A 164 7.73 1.40 20.54
N PHE A 165 7.42 1.85 19.32
CA PHE A 165 6.08 1.75 18.75
C PHE A 165 5.97 0.54 17.82
N ALA A 166 4.90 -0.24 17.96
CA ALA A 166 4.60 -1.40 17.11
C ALA A 166 5.71 -2.48 17.05
N GLY A 167 6.59 -2.53 18.05
CA GLY A 167 7.63 -3.56 18.18
C GLY A 167 8.72 -3.56 17.10
N GLY A 168 8.83 -2.47 16.32
CA GLY A 168 9.77 -2.36 15.21
C GLY A 168 9.28 -1.41 14.11
N GLY A 169 9.99 -1.40 12.99
CA GLY A 169 9.61 -0.67 11.78
C GLY A 169 10.15 0.76 11.70
N ILE A 170 10.16 1.28 10.48
CA ILE A 170 10.69 2.59 10.10
C ILE A 170 9.55 3.60 10.07
N TRP A 171 9.76 4.75 10.71
CA TRP A 171 8.84 5.90 10.65
C TRP A 171 8.73 6.46 9.23
N TRP A 172 7.53 6.88 8.83
CA TRP A 172 7.33 7.52 7.52
C TRP A 172 8.08 8.85 7.42
N LYS A 173 8.01 9.68 8.47
CA LYS A 173 8.69 10.97 8.53
C LYS A 173 9.68 11.05 9.68
N SER A 174 10.77 11.77 9.48
CA SER A 174 11.82 11.96 10.49
C SER A 174 11.48 13.05 11.52
N ASP A 175 10.62 14.01 11.16
CA ASP A 175 10.15 15.12 11.99
C ASP A 175 8.82 14.84 12.71
N ASP A 176 8.07 13.84 12.24
CA ASP A 176 6.73 13.49 12.71
C ASP A 176 6.56 11.97 12.82
N ARG A 177 6.65 11.47 14.06
CA ARG A 177 6.62 10.03 14.40
C ARG A 177 5.21 9.56 14.78
N THR A 178 4.25 9.83 13.89
CA THR A 178 2.84 9.47 14.08
C THR A 178 2.43 8.21 13.31
N THR A 179 3.19 7.80 12.31
CA THR A 179 2.84 6.64 11.47
C THR A 179 4.06 5.89 10.90
N LYS A 180 3.95 4.56 10.81
CA LYS A 180 4.90 3.67 10.10
C LYS A 180 4.18 3.06 8.88
N ASN A 181 4.75 3.22 7.69
CA ASN A 181 4.03 2.97 6.43
C ASN A 181 4.67 1.84 5.61
N ALA A 182 3.87 1.15 4.81
CA ALA A 182 4.35 0.17 3.83
C ALA A 182 5.28 0.82 2.79
N CYS A 183 4.96 2.05 2.36
CA CYS A 183 5.70 2.83 1.36
C CYS A 183 7.12 3.25 1.76
N ILE A 184 7.54 3.03 3.01
CA ILE A 184 8.95 3.15 3.43
C ILE A 184 9.53 1.77 3.77
N ASN A 185 8.78 0.92 4.47
CA ASN A 185 9.36 -0.30 5.02
C ASN A 185 9.64 -1.37 3.95
N PHE A 186 8.72 -1.65 3.03
CA PHE A 186 8.99 -2.63 1.97
C PHE A 186 10.05 -2.15 0.97
N PRO A 187 10.06 -0.87 0.53
CA PRO A 187 11.17 -0.32 -0.25
C PRO A 187 12.51 -0.38 0.49
N ALA A 188 12.53 -0.17 1.81
CA ALA A 188 13.77 -0.31 2.59
C ALA A 188 14.27 -1.76 2.62
N ALA A 189 13.38 -2.75 2.75
CA ALA A 189 13.75 -4.16 2.64
C ALA A 189 14.31 -4.48 1.24
N GLU A 190 13.67 -3.98 0.19
CA GLU A 190 14.09 -4.17 -1.21
C GLU A 190 15.44 -3.49 -1.51
N ALA A 191 15.63 -2.23 -1.08
CA ALA A 191 16.89 -1.50 -1.16
C ALA A 191 18.04 -2.25 -0.46
N ALA A 192 17.77 -2.82 0.72
CA ALA A 192 18.74 -3.63 1.45
C ALA A 192 19.13 -4.91 0.68
N VAL A 193 18.20 -5.55 -0.03
CA VAL A 193 18.52 -6.67 -0.93
C VAL A 193 19.42 -6.21 -2.08
N PHE A 194 19.12 -5.08 -2.73
CA PHE A 194 19.99 -4.55 -3.79
C PHE A 194 21.40 -4.22 -3.27
N LEU A 195 21.50 -3.61 -2.09
CA LEU A 195 22.78 -3.34 -1.42
C LEU A 195 23.54 -4.62 -1.06
N TYR A 196 22.86 -5.65 -0.56
CA TYR A 196 23.48 -6.95 -0.31
C TYR A 196 24.03 -7.57 -1.60
N ASN A 197 23.26 -7.56 -2.68
CA ASN A 197 23.68 -8.11 -3.97
C ASN A 197 24.96 -7.47 -4.53
N VAL A 198 25.19 -6.18 -4.28
CA VAL A 198 26.36 -5.46 -4.81
C VAL A 198 27.56 -5.42 -3.84
N THR A 199 27.33 -5.57 -2.53
CA THR A 199 28.39 -5.48 -1.52
C THR A 199 28.77 -6.82 -0.87
N ASN A 200 27.86 -7.79 -0.89
CA ASN A 200 27.90 -9.04 -0.11
C ASN A 200 28.12 -8.76 1.40
N ASN A 201 27.65 -7.62 1.91
CA ASN A 201 27.74 -7.24 3.31
C ASN A 201 26.51 -7.73 4.08
N GLU A 202 26.70 -8.73 4.94
CA GLU A 202 25.65 -9.38 5.74
C GLU A 202 24.77 -8.40 6.53
N ARG A 203 25.27 -7.21 6.88
CA ARG A 203 24.46 -6.16 7.52
C ARG A 203 23.18 -5.86 6.73
N TYR A 204 23.26 -5.78 5.41
CA TYR A 204 22.11 -5.45 4.57
C TYR A 204 21.14 -6.63 4.44
N LEU A 205 21.64 -7.88 4.43
CA LEU A 205 20.77 -9.05 4.47
C LEU A 205 20.03 -9.18 5.80
N ASP A 206 20.72 -8.91 6.91
CA ASP A 206 20.12 -8.86 8.25
C ASP A 206 19.04 -7.78 8.33
N ALA A 207 19.32 -6.59 7.79
CA ALA A 207 18.36 -5.48 7.73
C ALA A 207 17.14 -5.83 6.86
N ALA A 208 17.35 -6.34 5.64
CA ALA A 208 16.28 -6.76 4.73
C ALA A 208 15.34 -7.77 5.40
N SER A 209 15.92 -8.79 6.03
CA SER A 209 15.17 -9.86 6.72
C SER A 209 14.41 -9.32 7.94
N LYS A 210 15.02 -8.42 8.72
CA LYS A 210 14.39 -7.79 9.90
C LYS A 210 13.20 -6.92 9.49
N ILE A 211 13.41 -6.04 8.51
CA ILE A 211 12.39 -5.11 8.04
C ILE A 211 11.22 -5.89 7.44
N TYR A 212 11.50 -6.81 6.51
CA TYR A 212 10.44 -7.58 5.84
C TYR A 212 9.60 -8.38 6.82
N ARG A 213 10.21 -9.09 7.78
CA ARG A 213 9.47 -9.88 8.78
C ARG A 213 8.55 -9.02 9.64
N TRP A 214 9.06 -7.88 10.10
CA TRP A 214 8.26 -6.91 10.84
C TRP A 214 7.09 -6.41 9.99
N SER A 215 7.35 -6.01 8.75
CA SER A 215 6.34 -5.48 7.84
C SER A 215 5.30 -6.53 7.48
N LYS A 216 5.69 -7.78 7.21
CA LYS A 216 4.74 -8.89 7.00
C LYS A 216 3.83 -9.07 8.20
N THR A 217 4.37 -9.04 9.43
CA THR A 217 3.57 -9.24 10.65
C THR A 217 2.62 -8.07 10.95
N MET A 218 3.09 -6.83 10.74
CA MET A 218 2.40 -5.62 11.23
C MET A 218 1.63 -4.86 10.15
N LEU A 219 2.03 -5.00 8.89
CA LEU A 219 1.48 -4.29 7.74
C LEU A 219 0.86 -5.25 6.71
N THR A 220 0.54 -6.48 7.08
CA THR A 220 -0.26 -7.39 6.25
C THR A 220 -1.25 -8.18 7.08
N ASP A 221 -2.21 -8.82 6.42
CA ASP A 221 -3.10 -9.80 7.03
C ASP A 221 -2.52 -11.22 7.09
N GLY A 222 -1.28 -11.43 6.59
CA GLY A 222 -0.65 -12.74 6.49
C GLY A 222 -1.11 -13.58 5.30
N ASN A 223 -2.01 -13.05 4.45
CA ASN A 223 -2.58 -13.74 3.30
C ASN A 223 -2.42 -12.92 2.00
N GLY A 224 -1.40 -12.07 1.96
CA GLY A 224 -1.01 -11.29 0.79
C GLY A 224 -1.62 -9.89 0.70
N LYS A 225 -2.55 -9.49 1.56
CA LYS A 225 -3.04 -8.09 1.60
C LYS A 225 -2.07 -7.22 2.38
N VAL A 226 -1.49 -6.22 1.74
CA VAL A 226 -0.62 -5.22 2.37
C VAL A 226 -1.45 -4.01 2.83
N PHE A 227 -1.32 -3.66 4.09
CA PHE A 227 -1.90 -2.47 4.69
C PHE A 227 -1.06 -1.24 4.36
N ASP A 228 -1.70 -0.08 4.23
CA ASP A 228 -1.02 1.16 3.90
C ASP A 228 -0.05 1.60 5.01
N ARG A 229 -0.53 1.59 6.26
CA ARG A 229 0.25 2.08 7.41
C ARG A 229 -0.33 1.66 8.75
N ILE A 230 0.42 1.91 9.82
CA ILE A 230 -0.04 1.85 11.20
C ILE A 230 0.18 3.20 11.89
N GLU A 231 -0.90 3.80 12.37
CA GLU A 231 -0.90 5.09 13.05
C GLU A 231 -0.86 4.90 14.57
N THR A 232 -0.13 5.76 15.28
CA THR A 232 -0.03 5.71 16.75
C THR A 232 -1.38 5.89 17.45
N GLN A 233 -2.30 6.61 16.81
CA GLN A 233 -3.63 6.90 17.35
C GLN A 233 -4.70 5.93 16.85
N ASN A 234 -4.69 5.61 15.55
CA ASN A 234 -5.80 4.88 14.91
C ASN A 234 -5.48 3.40 14.63
N GLY A 235 -4.26 2.93 14.91
CA GLY A 235 -3.84 1.58 14.61
C GLY A 235 -3.68 1.33 13.10
N PRO A 236 -3.82 0.08 12.63
CA PRO A 236 -3.60 -0.26 11.22
C PRO A 236 -4.66 0.33 10.28
N ILE A 237 -4.20 1.03 9.24
CA ILE A 237 -5.01 1.51 8.12
C ILE A 237 -4.88 0.49 6.98
N GLN A 238 -5.89 -0.38 6.86
CA GLN A 238 -5.82 -1.58 6.03
C GLN A 238 -6.12 -1.36 4.53
N GLY A 239 -6.01 -0.13 4.03
CA GLY A 239 -6.14 0.14 2.60
C GLY A 239 -4.99 -0.51 1.83
N ALA A 240 -5.29 -1.29 0.80
CA ALA A 240 -4.29 -1.93 -0.05
C ALA A 240 -4.21 -1.20 -1.39
N THR A 241 -2.98 -1.02 -1.90
CA THR A 241 -2.66 -0.23 -3.10
C THR A 241 -1.61 -0.96 -3.95
N HIS A 242 -1.55 -0.63 -5.25
CA HIS A 242 -0.67 -1.32 -6.19
C HIS A 242 0.81 -1.25 -5.80
N TYR A 243 1.32 -0.07 -5.44
CA TYR A 243 2.74 0.11 -5.13
C TYR A 243 3.19 -0.57 -3.82
N ASN A 244 2.33 -0.60 -2.79
CA ASN A 244 2.59 -1.32 -1.54
C ASN A 244 2.61 -2.85 -1.79
N GLN A 245 1.66 -3.38 -2.59
CA GLN A 245 1.72 -4.78 -3.04
C GLN A 245 3.00 -5.05 -3.84
N GLY A 246 3.36 -4.13 -4.74
CA GLY A 246 4.54 -4.23 -5.59
C GLY A 246 5.82 -4.43 -4.77
N THR A 247 6.12 -3.52 -3.85
CA THR A 247 7.36 -3.59 -3.06
C THR A 247 7.36 -4.72 -2.03
N PHE A 248 6.19 -5.14 -1.52
CA PHE A 248 6.07 -6.39 -0.76
C PHE A 248 6.51 -7.60 -1.61
N ILE A 249 5.99 -7.72 -2.84
CA ILE A 249 6.35 -8.79 -3.78
C ILE A 249 7.83 -8.70 -4.15
N GLY A 250 8.34 -7.50 -4.44
CA GLY A 250 9.73 -7.22 -4.80
C GLY A 250 10.73 -7.65 -3.73
N ALA A 251 10.53 -7.16 -2.51
CA ALA A 251 11.36 -7.52 -1.36
C ALA A 251 11.32 -9.03 -1.08
N ALA A 252 10.15 -9.66 -1.19
CA ALA A 252 9.98 -11.10 -1.01
C ALA A 252 10.76 -11.90 -2.08
N VAL A 253 10.61 -11.56 -3.35
CA VAL A 253 11.36 -12.18 -4.45
C VAL A 253 12.87 -11.99 -4.26
N GLY A 254 13.29 -10.79 -3.89
CA GLY A 254 14.69 -10.48 -3.61
C GLY A 254 15.27 -11.31 -2.45
N LEU A 255 14.56 -11.41 -1.33
CA LEU A 255 14.94 -12.25 -0.19
C LEU A 255 14.99 -13.73 -0.56
N TYR A 256 14.03 -14.24 -1.32
CA TYR A 256 14.07 -15.60 -1.85
C TYR A 256 15.34 -15.84 -2.68
N GLN A 257 15.70 -14.92 -3.58
CA GLN A 257 16.86 -15.08 -4.45
C GLN A 257 18.19 -15.13 -3.68
N VAL A 258 18.33 -14.34 -2.61
CA VAL A 258 19.59 -14.26 -1.84
C VAL A 258 19.68 -15.30 -0.72
N THR A 259 18.56 -15.80 -0.21
CA THR A 259 18.53 -16.78 0.90
C THR A 259 18.23 -18.22 0.44
N GLY A 260 17.48 -18.38 -0.66
CA GLY A 260 16.90 -19.66 -1.08
C GLY A 260 15.72 -20.13 -0.22
N ASP A 261 15.19 -19.29 0.67
CA ASP A 261 14.03 -19.63 1.51
C ASP A 261 12.73 -19.51 0.73
N MET A 262 12.06 -20.66 0.53
CA MET A 262 10.83 -20.76 -0.25
C MET A 262 9.65 -20.00 0.37
N THR A 263 9.70 -19.71 1.67
CA THR A 263 8.67 -18.94 2.37
C THR A 263 8.47 -17.58 1.70
N TYR A 264 9.54 -16.88 1.35
CA TYR A 264 9.45 -15.59 0.69
C TYR A 264 8.88 -15.69 -0.74
N LEU A 265 9.14 -16.79 -1.45
CA LEU A 265 8.52 -16.99 -2.76
C LEU A 265 7.02 -17.26 -2.63
N ASP A 266 6.62 -18.01 -1.60
CA ASP A 266 5.21 -18.25 -1.30
C ASP A 266 4.49 -16.94 -0.90
N ASP A 267 5.12 -16.09 -0.10
CA ASP A 267 4.62 -14.76 0.25
C ASP A 267 4.40 -13.88 -1.01
N ALA A 268 5.35 -13.90 -1.95
CA ALA A 268 5.23 -13.17 -3.21
C ALA A 268 4.03 -13.67 -4.06
N LEU A 269 3.79 -14.98 -4.05
CA LEU A 269 2.63 -15.60 -4.72
C LEU A 269 1.31 -15.13 -4.10
N GLU A 270 1.22 -15.08 -2.78
CA GLU A 270 0.04 -14.59 -2.07
C GLU A 270 -0.22 -13.12 -2.37
N GLY A 271 0.80 -12.27 -2.33
CA GLY A 271 0.68 -10.86 -2.69
C GLY A 271 0.22 -10.64 -4.14
N ALA A 272 0.76 -11.40 -5.08
CA ALA A 272 0.36 -11.36 -6.49
C ALA A 272 -1.06 -11.90 -6.71
N THR A 273 -1.45 -12.95 -5.97
CA THR A 273 -2.80 -13.52 -6.01
C THR A 273 -3.82 -12.52 -5.49
N PHE A 274 -3.57 -11.92 -4.32
CA PHE A 274 -4.42 -10.86 -3.77
C PHE A 274 -4.57 -9.71 -4.76
N THR A 275 -3.47 -9.28 -5.38
CA THR A 275 -3.50 -8.20 -6.38
C THR A 275 -4.41 -8.54 -7.56
N ARG A 276 -4.25 -9.73 -8.14
CA ARG A 276 -5.03 -10.20 -9.29
C ARG A 276 -6.52 -10.38 -8.97
N GLU A 277 -6.85 -10.70 -7.73
CA GLU A 277 -8.23 -11.01 -7.34
C GLU A 277 -8.98 -9.82 -6.72
N GLN A 278 -8.27 -8.89 -6.08
CA GLN A 278 -8.87 -7.83 -5.27
C GLN A 278 -8.52 -6.41 -5.74
N LEU A 279 -7.41 -6.21 -6.46
CA LEU A 279 -6.98 -4.89 -6.95
C LEU A 279 -7.20 -4.72 -8.46
N VAL A 280 -8.28 -5.33 -8.95
CA VAL A 280 -8.72 -5.33 -10.34
C VAL A 280 -10.14 -4.82 -10.47
N ASP A 281 -10.51 -4.38 -11.67
CA ASP A 281 -11.89 -4.09 -12.05
C ASP A 281 -12.68 -5.38 -12.36
N ALA A 282 -13.92 -5.24 -12.80
CA ALA A 282 -14.78 -6.37 -13.16
C ALA A 282 -14.26 -7.23 -14.34
N ASN A 283 -13.28 -6.75 -15.10
CA ASN A 283 -12.62 -7.47 -16.19
C ASN A 283 -11.40 -8.27 -15.73
N GLY A 284 -10.98 -8.13 -14.46
CA GLY A 284 -9.68 -8.59 -14.01
C GLY A 284 -8.53 -7.68 -14.44
N LEU A 285 -8.81 -6.46 -14.92
CA LEU A 285 -7.80 -5.47 -15.27
C LEU A 285 -7.37 -4.71 -14.01
N LEU A 286 -6.08 -4.44 -13.84
CA LEU A 286 -5.58 -3.64 -12.72
C LEU A 286 -6.32 -2.30 -12.65
N ARG A 287 -6.92 -2.02 -11.49
CA ARG A 287 -7.78 -0.84 -11.31
C ARG A 287 -7.01 0.48 -11.50
N TYR A 288 -7.73 1.55 -11.71
CA TYR A 288 -7.17 2.91 -11.61
C TYR A 288 -7.25 3.38 -10.15
N GLU A 289 -6.15 3.91 -9.60
CA GLU A 289 -6.07 4.33 -8.18
C GLU A 289 -6.04 5.86 -8.01
N GLY A 290 -6.33 6.62 -9.07
CA GLY A 290 -6.61 8.06 -8.95
C GLY A 290 -7.90 8.33 -8.16
N PRO A 291 -8.15 9.58 -7.72
CA PRO A 291 -7.48 10.83 -8.10
C PRO A 291 -6.20 11.12 -7.33
N ASN A 292 -5.87 10.31 -6.31
CA ASN A 292 -4.68 10.55 -5.51
C ASN A 292 -3.45 10.60 -6.42
N GLY A 293 -2.72 11.71 -6.34
CA GLY A 293 -1.62 12.02 -7.24
C GLY A 293 -0.48 11.00 -7.16
N ASP A 294 -0.28 10.40 -5.99
CA ASP A 294 0.77 9.42 -5.74
C ASP A 294 0.35 8.03 -6.21
N LEU A 295 -0.92 7.66 -5.99
CA LEU A 295 -1.43 6.32 -6.30
C LEU A 295 -1.70 6.10 -7.79
N LYS A 296 -2.08 7.15 -8.55
CA LYS A 296 -2.48 7.00 -9.96
C LYS A 296 -1.40 6.38 -10.86
N GLY A 297 -0.11 6.54 -10.53
CA GLY A 297 0.99 5.88 -11.24
C GLY A 297 1.54 4.62 -10.54
N GLY A 298 0.94 4.19 -9.43
CA GLY A 298 1.41 3.06 -8.60
C GLY A 298 1.52 1.72 -9.33
N LYS A 299 0.79 1.55 -10.45
CA LYS A 299 0.98 0.40 -11.36
C LYS A 299 2.41 0.27 -11.88
N THR A 300 3.16 1.37 -12.01
CA THR A 300 4.57 1.36 -12.41
C THR A 300 5.40 0.52 -11.45
N ILE A 301 5.32 0.80 -10.14
CA ILE A 301 6.05 0.04 -9.11
C ILE A 301 5.55 -1.40 -9.04
N LEU A 302 4.23 -1.59 -9.10
CA LEU A 302 3.64 -2.93 -9.07
C LEU A 302 4.18 -3.80 -10.20
N VAL A 303 4.10 -3.33 -11.43
CA VAL A 303 4.42 -4.13 -12.62
C VAL A 303 5.91 -4.46 -12.71
N ARG A 304 6.78 -3.54 -12.29
CA ARG A 304 8.23 -3.82 -12.14
C ARG A 304 8.45 -5.06 -11.27
N ASN A 305 7.81 -5.10 -10.11
CA ASN A 305 7.94 -6.17 -9.12
C ASN A 305 7.23 -7.46 -9.52
N LEU A 306 6.08 -7.36 -10.18
CA LEU A 306 5.41 -8.50 -10.81
C LEU A 306 6.32 -9.15 -11.86
N GLY A 307 7.11 -8.35 -12.60
CA GLY A 307 8.14 -8.84 -13.52
C GLY A 307 9.28 -9.59 -12.84
N TYR A 308 9.71 -9.18 -11.65
CA TYR A 308 10.68 -9.94 -10.85
C TYR A 308 10.12 -11.31 -10.46
N LEU A 309 8.88 -11.36 -10.00
CA LEU A 309 8.20 -12.63 -9.69
C LEU A 309 8.04 -13.50 -10.94
N GLN A 310 7.62 -12.91 -12.06
CA GLN A 310 7.43 -13.60 -13.35
C GLN A 310 8.68 -14.36 -13.76
N LYS A 311 9.84 -13.70 -13.73
CA LYS A 311 11.14 -14.32 -14.07
C LYS A 311 11.45 -15.52 -13.18
N VAL A 312 11.18 -15.42 -11.88
CA VAL A 312 11.44 -16.52 -10.92
C VAL A 312 10.51 -17.71 -11.14
N VAL A 313 9.20 -17.47 -11.27
CA VAL A 313 8.23 -18.58 -11.42
C VAL A 313 8.37 -19.27 -12.78
N ASN A 314 8.69 -18.52 -13.84
CA ASN A 314 8.95 -19.08 -15.18
C ASN A 314 10.22 -19.95 -15.21
N ALA A 315 11.24 -19.61 -14.42
CA ALA A 315 12.46 -20.39 -14.30
C ALA A 315 12.33 -21.62 -13.38
N SER A 316 11.27 -21.68 -12.55
CA SER A 316 11.08 -22.74 -11.57
C SER A 316 10.76 -24.09 -12.20
N LYS A 317 11.25 -25.16 -11.57
CA LYS A 317 10.99 -26.56 -11.99
C LYS A 317 9.92 -27.25 -11.14
N GLU A 318 9.47 -26.63 -10.05
CA GLU A 318 8.47 -27.23 -9.17
C GLU A 318 7.07 -27.00 -9.71
N SER A 319 6.20 -28.01 -9.56
CA SER A 319 4.87 -28.00 -10.17
C SER A 319 3.98 -26.86 -9.64
N LYS A 320 4.09 -26.53 -8.34
CA LYS A 320 3.32 -25.45 -7.70
C LYS A 320 3.52 -24.12 -8.43
N TYR A 321 4.78 -23.69 -8.59
CA TYR A 321 5.13 -22.41 -9.22
C TYR A 321 4.86 -22.41 -10.72
N LYS A 322 5.04 -23.56 -11.39
CA LYS A 322 4.71 -23.68 -12.82
C LYS A 322 3.21 -23.49 -13.07
N THR A 323 2.35 -24.12 -12.27
CA THR A 323 0.89 -23.96 -12.40
C THR A 323 0.46 -22.53 -12.09
N PHE A 324 1.05 -21.89 -11.09
CA PHE A 324 0.83 -20.46 -10.83
C PHE A 324 1.20 -19.61 -12.05
N ALA A 325 2.42 -19.83 -12.59
CA ALA A 325 2.96 -19.08 -13.72
C ALA A 325 2.06 -19.09 -14.95
N GLU A 326 1.38 -20.20 -15.27
CA GLU A 326 0.47 -20.30 -16.42
C GLU A 326 -0.64 -19.23 -16.36
N SER A 327 -1.44 -19.23 -15.29
CA SER A 327 -2.52 -18.25 -15.09
C SER A 327 -2.02 -16.82 -14.81
N TYR A 328 -0.83 -16.71 -14.23
CA TYR A 328 -0.21 -15.43 -13.90
C TYR A 328 0.29 -14.72 -15.15
N ASN A 329 0.98 -15.43 -16.04
CA ASN A 329 1.47 -14.90 -17.32
C ASN A 329 0.33 -14.46 -18.23
N GLU A 330 -0.76 -15.24 -18.29
CA GLU A 330 -1.95 -14.87 -19.07
C GLU A 330 -2.57 -13.56 -18.57
N TRP A 331 -2.71 -13.41 -17.25
CA TRP A 331 -3.24 -12.18 -16.65
C TRP A 331 -2.33 -10.96 -16.88
N LEU A 332 -1.01 -11.12 -16.76
CA LEU A 332 -0.04 -10.07 -17.05
C LEU A 332 -0.07 -9.64 -18.51
N ALA A 333 -0.16 -10.60 -19.44
CA ALA A 333 -0.30 -10.34 -20.86
C ALA A 333 -1.62 -9.59 -21.17
N PHE A 334 -2.75 -10.05 -20.62
CA PHE A 334 -4.05 -9.38 -20.77
C PHE A 334 -4.00 -7.91 -20.33
N ASN A 335 -3.40 -7.64 -19.17
CA ASN A 335 -3.28 -6.27 -18.66
C ASN A 335 -2.41 -5.39 -19.56
N THR A 336 -1.29 -5.92 -20.03
CA THR A 336 -0.31 -5.19 -20.85
C THR A 336 -0.87 -4.91 -22.24
N ASP A 337 -1.48 -5.92 -22.87
CA ASP A 337 -2.12 -5.79 -24.19
C ASP A 337 -3.32 -4.83 -24.13
N MET A 338 -4.15 -4.91 -23.07
CA MET A 338 -5.26 -3.97 -22.88
C MET A 338 -4.74 -2.53 -22.76
N ALA A 339 -3.75 -2.29 -21.90
CA ALA A 339 -3.14 -0.97 -21.74
C ALA A 339 -2.58 -0.45 -23.09
N TRP A 340 -1.79 -1.27 -23.79
CA TRP A 340 -1.16 -0.86 -25.05
C TRP A 340 -2.15 -0.65 -26.19
N SER A 341 -3.27 -1.40 -26.20
CA SER A 341 -4.37 -1.20 -27.14
C SER A 341 -5.04 0.17 -27.01
N HIS A 342 -4.94 0.80 -25.83
CA HIS A 342 -5.52 2.10 -25.51
C HIS A 342 -4.55 3.28 -25.67
N ARG A 343 -3.39 3.08 -26.30
CA ARG A 343 -2.49 4.18 -26.59
C ARG A 343 -3.12 5.22 -27.53
N ASN A 344 -2.77 6.48 -27.36
CA ASN A 344 -3.17 7.55 -28.27
C ASN A 344 -2.31 7.55 -29.54
N ALA A 345 -2.54 8.50 -30.45
CA ALA A 345 -1.78 8.63 -31.69
C ALA A 345 -0.29 8.98 -31.49
N ALA A 346 0.09 9.48 -30.31
CA ALA A 346 1.47 9.73 -29.89
C ALA A 346 2.08 8.54 -29.12
N ASN A 347 1.40 7.39 -29.07
CA ASN A 347 1.77 6.20 -28.31
C ASN A 347 1.86 6.39 -26.78
N LEU A 348 1.18 7.39 -26.22
CA LEU A 348 1.01 7.53 -24.78
C LEU A 348 -0.23 6.77 -24.30
N VAL A 349 -0.15 6.17 -23.12
CA VAL A 349 -1.24 5.42 -22.48
C VAL A 349 -1.48 6.04 -21.12
N ASP A 350 -2.70 6.46 -20.80
CA ASP A 350 -3.06 6.87 -19.44
C ASP A 350 -3.19 5.63 -18.53
N SER A 351 -2.96 5.76 -17.22
CA SER A 351 -3.02 4.63 -16.30
C SER A 351 -4.44 4.11 -16.05
N ASN A 352 -5.50 4.78 -16.51
CA ASN A 352 -6.82 4.17 -16.64
C ASN A 352 -6.84 3.17 -17.80
N TRP A 353 -6.19 2.01 -17.62
CA TRP A 353 -6.02 0.99 -18.66
C TRP A 353 -7.34 0.41 -19.19
N ALA A 354 -8.46 0.60 -18.48
CA ALA A 354 -9.78 0.16 -18.94
C ALA A 354 -10.33 1.04 -20.08
N GLY A 355 -9.74 2.22 -20.27
CA GLY A 355 -10.16 3.18 -21.30
C GLY A 355 -9.00 3.82 -22.05
N GLN A 356 -9.37 4.52 -23.11
CA GLN A 356 -8.45 5.24 -23.97
C GLN A 356 -8.67 6.74 -23.84
N GLN A 357 -7.65 7.46 -23.36
CA GLN A 357 -7.61 8.92 -23.46
C GLN A 357 -7.03 9.32 -24.82
N LEU A 358 -7.83 10.01 -25.64
CA LEU A 358 -7.46 10.39 -27.00
C LEU A 358 -6.74 11.75 -27.07
N SER A 359 -7.07 12.66 -26.17
CA SER A 359 -6.50 14.02 -26.11
C SER A 359 -6.67 14.61 -24.71
N GLY A 360 -6.12 15.81 -24.50
CA GLY A 360 -6.08 16.49 -23.21
C GLY A 360 -4.66 16.45 -22.63
N THR A 361 -4.56 16.71 -21.34
CA THR A 361 -3.28 16.65 -20.63
C THR A 361 -2.99 15.21 -20.23
N PHE A 362 -1.80 14.72 -20.57
CA PHE A 362 -1.27 13.45 -20.05
C PHE A 362 -0.28 13.75 -18.93
N GLU A 363 -0.19 12.84 -17.97
CA GLU A 363 0.72 12.96 -16.84
C GLU A 363 1.81 11.89 -16.93
N SER A 364 3.05 12.26 -16.62
CA SER A 364 4.19 11.35 -16.74
C SER A 364 4.04 10.15 -15.79
N TRP A 365 3.66 10.39 -14.53
CA TRP A 365 3.49 9.31 -13.55
C TRP A 365 2.37 8.33 -13.93
N SER A 366 1.21 8.82 -14.39
CA SER A 366 0.13 7.98 -14.90
C SER A 366 0.60 7.17 -16.11
N SER A 367 1.30 7.82 -17.04
CA SER A 367 1.70 7.20 -18.30
C SER A 367 2.87 6.22 -18.19
N ALA A 368 3.64 6.28 -17.10
CA ALA A 368 4.81 5.43 -16.87
C ALA A 368 4.47 3.94 -16.78
N ALA A 369 3.30 3.59 -16.25
CA ALA A 369 2.94 2.21 -15.95
C ALA A 369 2.88 1.32 -17.21
N ALA A 370 2.37 1.83 -18.33
CA ALA A 370 2.29 1.06 -19.57
C ALA A 370 3.68 0.86 -20.19
N VAL A 371 4.55 1.87 -20.11
CA VAL A 371 5.95 1.76 -20.53
C VAL A 371 6.66 0.72 -19.68
N GLN A 372 6.45 0.74 -18.36
CA GLN A 372 7.03 -0.22 -17.42
C GLN A 372 6.57 -1.65 -17.71
N ALA A 373 5.30 -1.85 -18.04
CA ALA A 373 4.76 -3.17 -18.40
C ALA A 373 5.49 -3.74 -19.63
N LEU A 374 5.63 -2.94 -20.67
CA LEU A 374 6.32 -3.34 -21.90
C LEU A 374 7.83 -3.58 -21.70
N THR A 375 8.47 -2.92 -20.72
CA THR A 375 9.92 -3.08 -20.46
C THR A 375 10.25 -4.14 -19.40
N SER A 376 9.28 -4.58 -18.60
CA SER A 376 9.54 -5.47 -17.45
C SER A 376 8.92 -6.86 -17.58
N LEU A 377 7.82 -6.98 -18.32
CA LEU A 377 7.06 -8.22 -18.44
C LEU A 377 7.47 -8.98 -19.70
N GLU A 378 7.54 -10.30 -19.60
CA GLU A 378 7.81 -11.16 -20.74
C GLU A 378 6.57 -11.25 -21.65
N PRO A 379 6.69 -11.00 -22.97
CA PRO A 379 5.57 -11.10 -23.90
C PRO A 379 5.00 -12.51 -23.98
N GLN A 380 3.67 -12.61 -23.96
CA GLN A 380 2.90 -13.84 -24.16
C GLN A 380 1.59 -13.51 -24.88
N ASP A 381 1.02 -14.47 -25.60
CA ASP A 381 -0.32 -14.31 -26.19
C ASP A 381 -1.36 -14.25 -25.05
N ALA A 382 -2.14 -13.17 -24.99
CA ALA A 382 -3.35 -13.12 -24.16
C ALA A 382 -4.56 -13.74 -24.90
N GLU A 383 -5.52 -14.27 -24.15
CA GLU A 383 -6.86 -14.52 -24.68
C GLU A 383 -7.58 -13.20 -25.05
N GLN A 384 -8.83 -13.31 -25.51
CA GLN A 384 -9.57 -12.22 -26.12
C GLN A 384 -9.68 -10.96 -25.22
N LEU A 385 -9.35 -9.79 -25.78
CA LEU A 385 -9.58 -8.49 -25.12
C LEU A 385 -11.08 -8.13 -25.24
N GLU A 386 -11.88 -8.51 -24.25
CA GLU A 386 -13.30 -8.12 -24.16
C GLU A 386 -13.55 -7.22 -22.94
N TYR A 387 -14.41 -6.21 -23.12
CA TYR A 387 -14.93 -5.44 -21.99
C TYR A 387 -16.15 -6.15 -21.37
N ALA A 388 -16.27 -6.07 -20.06
CA ALA A 388 -17.43 -6.56 -19.32
C ALA A 388 -18.70 -5.88 -19.80
N VAL A 389 -19.77 -6.67 -19.83
CA VAL A 389 -21.12 -6.19 -20.07
C VAL A 389 -21.57 -5.34 -18.88
N LYS A 390 -22.06 -4.13 -19.16
CA LYS A 390 -22.55 -3.18 -18.16
C LYS A 390 -24.07 -3.10 -18.22
N SER A 391 -24.72 -3.08 -17.06
CA SER A 391 -26.15 -2.75 -16.98
C SER A 391 -26.32 -1.23 -17.02
N PRO A 392 -27.12 -0.66 -17.95
CA PRO A 392 -27.40 0.77 -18.01
C PRO A 392 -28.27 1.25 -16.85
N TYR A 393 -28.94 0.33 -16.14
CA TYR A 393 -29.86 0.64 -15.05
C TYR A 393 -29.15 0.74 -13.69
N ASN A 394 -27.89 0.32 -13.63
CA ASN A 394 -27.02 0.58 -12.48
C ASN A 394 -26.35 1.93 -12.65
N LYS A 395 -25.88 2.52 -11.54
CA LYS A 395 -24.97 3.66 -11.56
C LYS A 395 -23.74 3.30 -12.40
N LEU A 396 -23.49 4.04 -13.47
CA LEU A 396 -22.27 3.98 -14.25
C LEU A 396 -21.42 5.20 -13.90
N GLU A 397 -20.29 4.94 -13.24
CA GLU A 397 -19.31 5.98 -12.90
C GLU A 397 -18.77 6.63 -14.18
N ALA A 398 -18.72 7.95 -14.24
CA ALA A 398 -18.32 8.67 -15.44
C ALA A 398 -16.85 8.42 -15.77
N GLU A 399 -16.01 8.21 -14.76
CA GLU A 399 -14.61 7.81 -14.87
C GLU A 399 -14.40 6.41 -15.47
N SER A 400 -15.44 5.57 -15.52
CA SER A 400 -15.37 4.20 -16.07
C SER A 400 -15.47 4.15 -17.62
N PHE A 401 -15.12 5.26 -18.27
CA PHE A 401 -15.14 5.36 -19.73
C PHE A 401 -14.20 4.34 -20.37
N ASN A 402 -14.55 3.89 -21.57
CA ASN A 402 -13.66 3.11 -22.42
C ASN A 402 -12.97 3.98 -23.47
N ILE A 403 -13.52 5.14 -23.81
CA ILE A 403 -12.90 6.15 -24.68
C ILE A 403 -13.26 7.53 -24.14
N VAL A 404 -12.28 8.43 -24.04
CA VAL A 404 -12.50 9.84 -23.68
C VAL A 404 -11.71 10.77 -24.59
N ASN A 405 -12.31 11.90 -24.94
CA ASN A 405 -11.65 12.96 -25.71
C ASN A 405 -11.94 14.31 -25.06
N GLY A 406 -10.92 14.88 -24.40
CA GLY A 406 -10.97 16.22 -23.81
C GLY A 406 -11.06 16.23 -22.28
N PRO A 407 -12.10 15.67 -21.63
CA PRO A 407 -12.25 15.68 -20.18
C PRO A 407 -11.10 14.97 -19.49
N GLY A 408 -10.69 15.50 -18.33
CA GLY A 408 -9.75 14.85 -17.43
C GLY A 408 -10.48 14.12 -16.30
N LEU A 409 -9.73 13.27 -15.60
CA LEU A 409 -10.18 12.68 -14.34
C LEU A 409 -9.75 13.58 -13.17
N GLU A 410 -10.68 13.90 -12.30
CA GLU A 410 -10.41 14.64 -11.06
C GLU A 410 -11.20 14.06 -9.89
N GLY A 411 -10.82 14.40 -8.65
CA GLY A 411 -11.50 13.90 -7.46
C GLY A 411 -12.90 14.48 -7.28
N SER A 412 -13.81 13.67 -6.76
CA SER A 412 -15.19 14.09 -6.45
C SER A 412 -15.44 14.16 -4.95
N ILE A 413 -16.30 15.10 -4.52
CA ILE A 413 -16.76 15.14 -3.12
C ILE A 413 -17.85 14.10 -2.81
N GLU A 414 -18.50 13.53 -3.84
CA GLU A 414 -19.57 12.52 -3.72
C GLU A 414 -19.12 11.10 -4.15
N GLY A 415 -17.81 10.86 -4.25
CA GLY A 415 -17.29 9.58 -4.74
C GLY A 415 -15.77 9.57 -4.88
N SER A 416 -15.25 8.66 -5.71
CA SER A 416 -13.83 8.58 -6.05
C SER A 416 -13.43 9.66 -7.05
N LEU A 417 -14.01 9.61 -8.25
CA LEU A 417 -13.60 10.40 -9.40
C LEU A 417 -14.81 11.01 -10.09
N GLN A 418 -14.53 11.93 -11.00
CA GLN A 418 -15.50 12.49 -11.93
C GLN A 418 -14.78 12.89 -13.22
N LEU A 419 -15.56 13.11 -14.28
CA LEU A 419 -15.08 13.81 -15.47
C LEU A 419 -15.13 15.31 -15.22
N GLY A 420 -13.95 15.93 -15.23
CA GLY A 420 -13.75 17.36 -15.05
C GLY A 420 -13.23 18.06 -16.31
N GLY A 421 -13.24 19.39 -16.29
CA GLY A 421 -12.74 20.20 -17.40
C GLY A 421 -13.52 20.01 -18.70
N ILE A 422 -14.80 19.62 -18.62
CA ILE A 422 -15.64 19.34 -19.78
C ILE A 422 -15.89 20.63 -20.58
N GLN A 423 -15.61 20.58 -21.89
CA GLN A 423 -15.81 21.66 -22.85
C GLN A 423 -16.66 21.22 -24.04
N ASP A 424 -17.07 22.17 -24.88
CA ASP A 424 -17.82 21.91 -26.10
C ASP A 424 -17.06 20.98 -27.06
N GLY A 425 -17.72 19.91 -27.52
CA GLY A 425 -17.16 18.95 -28.46
C GLY A 425 -16.43 17.77 -27.81
N ASN A 426 -16.16 17.85 -26.50
CA ASN A 426 -15.67 16.73 -25.72
C ASN A 426 -16.66 15.57 -25.72
N TYR A 427 -16.17 14.35 -25.48
CA TYR A 427 -17.05 13.18 -25.29
C TYR A 427 -16.41 12.09 -24.44
N ALA A 428 -17.26 11.23 -23.88
CA ALA A 428 -16.89 9.97 -23.25
C ALA A 428 -17.76 8.83 -23.81
N ALA A 429 -17.18 7.66 -24.01
CA ALA A 429 -17.87 6.48 -24.53
C ALA A 429 -17.72 5.27 -23.61
N TYR A 430 -18.79 4.52 -23.45
CA TYR A 430 -18.91 3.36 -22.56
C TYR A 430 -19.35 2.16 -23.38
N LYS A 431 -18.48 1.16 -23.48
CA LYS A 431 -18.71 -0.01 -24.33
C LYS A 431 -19.52 -1.10 -23.64
N ASN A 432 -20.17 -1.94 -24.44
CA ASN A 432 -20.89 -3.15 -24.02
C ASN A 432 -21.99 -2.88 -22.98
N VAL A 433 -22.82 -1.86 -23.19
CA VAL A 433 -23.95 -1.52 -22.32
C VAL A 433 -25.19 -2.29 -22.76
N ASP A 434 -25.70 -3.21 -21.93
CA ASP A 434 -26.82 -4.10 -22.26
C ASP A 434 -28.15 -3.59 -21.69
N PHE A 435 -28.97 -3.00 -22.57
CA PHE A 435 -30.32 -2.52 -22.27
C PHE A 435 -31.37 -3.65 -22.20
N GLY A 436 -30.98 -4.90 -22.43
CA GLY A 436 -31.85 -6.05 -22.42
C GLY A 436 -32.91 -6.02 -23.54
N SER A 437 -33.94 -6.86 -23.40
CA SER A 437 -35.08 -6.93 -24.33
C SER A 437 -36.37 -6.43 -23.67
N GLY A 438 -37.28 -5.80 -24.43
CA GLY A 438 -38.60 -5.38 -23.92
C GLY A 438 -38.82 -3.87 -24.06
N ASP A 439 -39.33 -3.22 -23.00
CA ASP A 439 -39.66 -1.77 -22.98
C ASP A 439 -38.42 -0.86 -23.04
N GLY A 440 -37.23 -1.40 -22.75
CA GLY A 440 -35.96 -0.70 -22.89
C GLY A 440 -35.76 0.47 -21.93
N ALA A 441 -34.72 1.26 -22.14
CA ALA A 441 -34.54 2.54 -21.46
C ALA A 441 -35.31 3.65 -22.18
N SER A 442 -36.01 4.49 -21.42
CA SER A 442 -36.76 5.65 -21.90
C SER A 442 -36.39 6.95 -21.19
N GLY A 443 -35.58 6.88 -20.13
CA GLY A 443 -35.07 8.05 -19.42
C GLY A 443 -33.58 7.96 -19.14
N PHE A 444 -33.00 9.10 -18.81
CA PHE A 444 -31.58 9.25 -18.53
C PHE A 444 -31.37 10.24 -17.39
N ILE A 445 -30.48 9.87 -16.49
CA ILE A 445 -30.10 10.63 -15.30
C ILE A 445 -28.58 10.80 -15.33
N ALA A 446 -28.11 12.02 -15.11
CA ALA A 446 -26.70 12.30 -14.90
C ALA A 446 -26.52 13.12 -13.62
N ARG A 447 -25.70 12.62 -12.69
CA ARG A 447 -25.26 13.36 -11.51
C ARG A 447 -24.14 14.31 -11.91
N ALA A 448 -24.48 15.59 -11.96
CA ALA A 448 -23.58 16.62 -12.45
C ALA A 448 -23.61 17.88 -11.58
N SER A 449 -22.52 18.64 -11.63
CA SER A 449 -22.37 19.93 -10.95
C SER A 449 -21.84 20.97 -11.92
N SER A 450 -22.24 22.23 -11.77
CA SER A 450 -21.76 23.31 -12.62
C SER A 450 -21.65 24.61 -11.85
N GLY A 451 -20.44 25.19 -11.86
CA GLY A 451 -20.20 26.55 -11.40
C GLY A 451 -20.52 27.63 -12.44
N THR A 452 -20.98 27.24 -13.64
CA THR A 452 -21.33 28.13 -14.75
C THR A 452 -22.82 27.99 -15.09
N GLY A 453 -23.24 28.40 -16.30
CA GLY A 453 -24.60 28.18 -16.78
C GLY A 453 -24.90 26.74 -17.21
N GLY A 454 -23.93 25.82 -17.12
CA GLY A 454 -24.10 24.43 -17.49
C GLY A 454 -23.90 24.15 -18.98
N GLY A 455 -24.52 23.07 -19.47
CA GLY A 455 -24.40 22.61 -20.85
C GLY A 455 -25.37 21.48 -21.18
N GLN A 456 -25.08 20.74 -22.25
CA GLN A 456 -25.91 19.62 -22.69
C GLN A 456 -25.08 18.35 -22.86
N ILE A 457 -25.72 17.21 -22.58
CA ILE A 457 -25.23 15.87 -22.89
C ILE A 457 -26.12 15.30 -23.99
N GLU A 458 -25.57 15.10 -25.19
CA GLU A 458 -26.21 14.27 -26.21
C GLU A 458 -25.88 12.80 -25.94
N VAL A 459 -26.91 11.96 -25.83
CA VAL A 459 -26.75 10.51 -25.70
C VAL A 459 -26.87 9.89 -27.08
N ARG A 460 -25.78 9.26 -27.54
CA ARG A 460 -25.67 8.62 -28.86
C ARG A 460 -25.30 7.15 -28.73
N LEU A 461 -25.73 6.34 -29.68
CA LEU A 461 -25.46 4.90 -29.69
C LEU A 461 -24.46 4.52 -30.78
N ASP A 462 -23.61 3.55 -30.46
CA ASP A 462 -22.66 2.82 -31.30
C ASP A 462 -21.52 3.63 -31.96
N ALA A 463 -21.67 4.95 -32.11
CA ALA A 463 -20.65 5.83 -32.65
C ALA A 463 -20.83 7.29 -32.18
N LEU A 464 -19.75 8.09 -32.28
CA LEU A 464 -19.74 9.52 -31.96
C LEU A 464 -20.78 10.32 -32.77
N ASP A 465 -21.00 9.93 -34.03
CA ASP A 465 -22.02 10.48 -34.94
C ASP A 465 -23.21 9.53 -35.15
N GLY A 466 -23.34 8.51 -34.29
CA GLY A 466 -24.42 7.54 -34.32
C GLY A 466 -25.79 8.13 -33.94
N PRO A 467 -26.85 7.30 -33.93
CA PRO A 467 -28.21 7.74 -33.63
C PRO A 467 -28.28 8.45 -32.28
N LYS A 468 -28.82 9.68 -32.26
CA LYS A 468 -29.09 10.42 -31.02
C LYS A 468 -30.40 9.92 -30.43
N VAL A 469 -30.34 9.43 -29.21
CA VAL A 469 -31.51 8.87 -28.49
C VAL A 469 -32.01 9.78 -27.39
N GLY A 470 -31.23 10.79 -26.98
CA GLY A 470 -31.64 11.78 -26.00
C GLY A 470 -30.73 12.99 -25.94
N THR A 471 -31.24 14.06 -25.34
CA THR A 471 -30.47 15.22 -24.93
C THR A 471 -30.86 15.58 -23.51
N LEU A 472 -29.86 15.67 -22.64
CA LEU A 472 -30.01 16.09 -21.25
C LEU A 472 -29.42 17.49 -21.08
N ASN A 473 -30.18 18.38 -20.45
CA ASN A 473 -29.69 19.69 -20.04
C ASN A 473 -29.13 19.59 -18.62
N VAL A 474 -27.89 20.02 -18.43
CA VAL A 474 -27.29 20.23 -17.11
C VAL A 474 -27.29 21.74 -16.88
N GLU A 475 -28.00 22.19 -15.87
CA GLU A 475 -28.07 23.61 -15.50
C GLU A 475 -26.92 24.02 -14.58
N GLY A 476 -26.77 25.31 -14.36
CA GLY A 476 -25.90 25.83 -13.30
C GLY A 476 -26.41 25.38 -11.93
N THR A 477 -25.53 24.76 -11.13
CA THR A 477 -25.87 24.23 -9.80
C THR A 477 -25.34 25.12 -8.67
N GLY A 478 -24.76 26.27 -9.02
CA GLY A 478 -24.20 27.23 -8.08
C GLY A 478 -22.79 26.89 -7.58
N GLY A 479 -22.17 25.81 -8.08
CA GLY A 479 -20.79 25.45 -7.73
C GLY A 479 -20.33 24.11 -8.33
N TRP A 480 -19.01 23.95 -8.49
CA TRP A 480 -18.38 22.74 -9.07
C TRP A 480 -18.51 21.47 -8.23
N ASN A 481 -18.97 21.62 -6.98
CA ASN A 481 -19.19 20.51 -6.06
C ASN A 481 -20.67 20.40 -5.62
N ASN A 482 -21.56 21.23 -6.16
CA ASN A 482 -23.00 21.13 -5.88
C ASN A 482 -23.62 20.17 -6.89
N PHE A 483 -23.69 18.88 -6.57
CA PHE A 483 -24.24 17.89 -7.47
C PHE A 483 -25.76 17.82 -7.38
N ILE A 484 -26.40 17.71 -8.55
CA ILE A 484 -27.82 17.40 -8.71
C ILE A 484 -28.00 16.28 -9.72
N ASP A 485 -29.13 15.59 -9.67
CA ASP A 485 -29.52 14.67 -10.74
C ASP A 485 -30.18 15.50 -11.84
N ALA A 486 -29.42 15.72 -12.92
CA ALA A 486 -29.98 16.24 -14.16
C ALA A 486 -30.71 15.09 -14.86
N VAL A 487 -31.99 15.30 -15.21
CA VAL A 487 -32.85 14.23 -15.72
C VAL A 487 -33.54 14.60 -17.02
N THR A 488 -33.77 13.62 -17.88
CA THR A 488 -34.50 13.80 -19.15
C THR A 488 -35.21 12.53 -19.58
N LEU A 489 -36.30 12.69 -20.33
CA LEU A 489 -36.84 11.63 -21.19
C LEU A 489 -35.99 11.52 -22.45
N LEU A 490 -35.63 10.30 -22.82
CA LEU A 490 -34.94 10.02 -24.07
C LEU A 490 -35.86 10.36 -25.24
N LYS A 491 -35.41 11.27 -26.09
CA LYS A 491 -36.10 11.69 -27.31
C LYS A 491 -35.12 11.76 -28.48
N ASP A 492 -35.54 11.26 -29.62
CA ASP A 492 -34.77 11.34 -30.87
C ASP A 492 -34.73 12.78 -31.42
N ASP A 493 -34.00 12.98 -32.52
CA ASP A 493 -33.90 14.29 -33.21
C ASP A 493 -35.26 14.84 -33.71
N GLN A 494 -36.32 14.01 -33.76
CA GLN A 494 -37.67 14.40 -34.16
C GLN A 494 -38.57 14.71 -32.95
N GLY A 495 -38.04 14.57 -31.73
CA GLY A 495 -38.79 14.77 -30.48
C GLY A 495 -39.67 13.59 -30.08
N GLN A 496 -39.52 12.43 -30.73
CA GLN A 496 -40.25 11.21 -30.37
C GLN A 496 -39.53 10.48 -29.25
N THR A 497 -40.28 9.93 -28.28
CA THR A 497 -39.70 9.16 -27.17
C THR A 497 -38.93 7.94 -27.70
N SER A 498 -37.69 7.80 -27.27
CA SER A 498 -36.82 6.66 -27.61
C SER A 498 -36.97 5.54 -26.58
N HIS A 499 -36.99 4.29 -27.05
CA HIS A 499 -36.88 3.08 -26.23
C HIS A 499 -35.64 2.30 -26.65
N VAL A 500 -34.58 2.33 -25.84
CA VAL A 500 -33.30 1.71 -26.17
C VAL A 500 -33.27 0.28 -25.64
N THR A 501 -32.96 -0.70 -26.51
CA THR A 501 -32.88 -2.13 -26.19
C THR A 501 -31.66 -2.75 -26.86
N GLY A 502 -31.20 -3.91 -26.37
CA GLY A 502 -30.01 -4.59 -26.90
C GLY A 502 -28.70 -4.07 -26.30
N VAL A 503 -27.58 -4.56 -26.83
CA VAL A 503 -26.23 -4.18 -26.40
C VAL A 503 -25.70 -3.08 -27.31
N HIS A 504 -25.30 -1.97 -26.73
CA HIS A 504 -24.80 -0.78 -27.43
C HIS A 504 -23.54 -0.22 -26.78
N ASP A 505 -22.74 0.48 -27.59
CA ASP A 505 -21.76 1.43 -27.05
C ASP A 505 -22.47 2.78 -26.84
N VAL A 506 -22.37 3.35 -25.64
CA VAL A 506 -23.03 4.63 -25.30
C VAL A 506 -22.02 5.75 -25.38
N TYR A 507 -22.29 6.75 -26.21
CA TYR A 507 -21.50 7.98 -26.34
C TYR A 507 -22.23 9.15 -25.67
N LEU A 508 -21.58 9.78 -24.70
CA LEU A 508 -21.99 11.04 -24.10
C LEU A 508 -21.20 12.17 -24.77
N VAL A 509 -21.88 12.98 -25.58
CA VAL A 509 -21.26 14.09 -26.32
C VAL A 509 -21.64 15.41 -25.67
N PHE A 510 -20.65 16.16 -25.24
CA PHE A 510 -20.84 17.39 -24.48
C PHE A 510 -20.96 18.59 -25.41
N LYS A 511 -22.03 19.37 -25.23
CA LYS A 511 -22.34 20.55 -26.06
C LYS A 511 -22.54 21.76 -25.19
N LYS A 512 -21.93 22.89 -25.56
CA LYS A 512 -22.16 24.14 -24.83
C LYS A 512 -23.56 24.70 -25.09
N THR A 513 -24.06 25.40 -24.09
CA THR A 513 -25.14 26.37 -24.24
C THR A 513 -24.53 27.77 -24.35
N ASN A 514 -23.82 28.22 -23.32
CA ASN A 514 -23.27 29.57 -23.21
C ASN A 514 -21.79 29.65 -22.82
N ASP A 515 -21.30 28.69 -22.02
CA ASP A 515 -19.97 28.74 -21.37
C ASP A 515 -18.94 27.81 -22.01
N SER A 516 -17.65 28.08 -21.76
CA SER A 516 -16.54 27.22 -22.22
C SER A 516 -16.34 25.99 -21.36
N TYR A 517 -16.52 26.12 -20.04
CA TYR A 517 -16.51 25.01 -19.09
C TYR A 517 -17.96 24.72 -18.68
N LEU A 518 -18.39 23.48 -18.90
CA LEU A 518 -19.81 23.13 -18.88
C LEU A 518 -20.25 22.65 -17.49
N PHE A 519 -19.75 21.52 -17.04
CA PHE A 519 -20.11 20.87 -15.78
C PHE A 519 -19.07 19.79 -15.46
N ASN A 520 -19.05 19.32 -14.23
CA ASN A 520 -18.42 18.06 -13.86
C ASN A 520 -19.47 16.95 -13.87
N LEU A 521 -19.11 15.77 -14.37
CA LEU A 521 -19.99 14.62 -14.45
C LEU A 521 -19.43 13.51 -13.54
N ASN A 522 -20.18 13.17 -12.49
CA ASN A 522 -19.80 12.13 -11.53
C ASN A 522 -20.23 10.75 -12.03
N TRP A 523 -21.53 10.57 -12.29
CA TRP A 523 -22.07 9.31 -12.79
C TRP A 523 -23.34 9.52 -13.61
N PHE A 524 -23.77 8.49 -14.32
CA PHE A 524 -25.06 8.47 -15.01
C PHE A 524 -25.73 7.10 -14.91
N LYS A 525 -27.05 7.07 -15.13
CA LYS A 525 -27.82 5.83 -15.30
C LYS A 525 -28.98 6.06 -16.26
N PHE A 526 -29.48 4.99 -16.84
CA PHE A 526 -30.71 5.00 -17.62
C PHE A 526 -31.88 4.48 -16.77
N THR A 527 -33.08 4.89 -17.13
CA THR A 527 -34.32 4.47 -16.45
C THR A 527 -35.32 3.90 -17.44
N LYS A 528 -36.17 3.00 -16.95
CA LYS A 528 -37.33 2.46 -17.69
C LYS A 528 -38.58 3.35 -17.58
N THR A 529 -38.54 4.30 -16.66
CA THR A 529 -39.61 5.25 -16.34
C THR A 529 -39.14 6.68 -16.62
N ASP A 530 -40.04 7.66 -16.49
CA ASP A 530 -39.75 9.08 -16.64
C ASP A 530 -39.07 9.63 -15.37
N PRO A 531 -37.74 9.87 -15.40
CA PRO A 531 -37.01 10.32 -14.22
C PRO A 531 -37.36 11.77 -13.86
N THR A 532 -37.95 12.54 -14.78
CA THR A 532 -38.37 13.93 -14.50
C THR A 532 -39.52 14.03 -13.51
N LYS A 533 -40.16 12.89 -13.22
CA LYS A 533 -41.29 12.77 -12.28
C LYS A 533 -41.03 11.83 -11.12
N THR A 534 -40.06 10.93 -11.26
CA THR A 534 -39.88 9.81 -10.35
C THR A 534 -38.53 9.83 -9.64
N ASP A 535 -37.51 10.56 -10.10
CA ASP A 535 -36.24 10.61 -9.38
C ASP A 535 -36.30 11.64 -8.24
N ALA A 536 -36.11 11.19 -6.99
CA ALA A 536 -36.18 12.08 -5.83
C ALA A 536 -35.12 13.19 -5.85
N TYR A 537 -33.99 12.97 -6.52
CA TYR A 537 -32.83 13.86 -6.52
C TYR A 537 -32.82 14.82 -7.71
N ALA A 538 -33.83 14.73 -8.57
CA ALA A 538 -34.14 15.70 -9.60
C ALA A 538 -34.89 16.91 -9.03
N LYS A 539 -34.92 18.02 -9.78
CA LYS A 539 -35.84 19.14 -9.52
C LYS A 539 -37.25 18.76 -9.97
N LEU A 540 -38.01 18.15 -9.07
CA LEU A 540 -39.41 17.78 -9.29
C LEU A 540 -40.26 19.06 -9.32
N GLN A 541 -40.89 19.31 -10.46
CA GLN A 541 -41.68 20.51 -10.68
C GLN A 541 -43.04 20.41 -9.98
N ALA A 542 -43.50 21.50 -9.35
CA ALA A 542 -44.72 21.50 -8.56
C ALA A 542 -45.99 21.28 -9.38
N GLU A 543 -45.97 21.65 -10.66
CA GLU A 543 -47.06 21.42 -11.61
C GLU A 543 -47.23 19.96 -12.03
N ASN A 544 -46.26 19.09 -11.72
CA ASN A 544 -46.29 17.66 -12.07
C ASN A 544 -46.99 16.78 -11.02
N TYR A 545 -47.83 17.36 -10.14
CA TYR A 545 -48.59 16.57 -9.17
C TYR A 545 -49.53 15.57 -9.87
N ALA A 546 -49.69 14.38 -9.27
CA ALA A 546 -50.65 13.36 -9.67
C ALA A 546 -52.07 13.71 -9.20
N SER A 547 -52.20 14.24 -7.97
CA SER A 547 -53.46 14.74 -7.39
C SER A 547 -53.20 15.96 -6.51
N SER A 548 -54.18 16.85 -6.38
CA SER A 548 -54.12 17.98 -5.46
C SER A 548 -55.51 18.40 -4.95
N ASP A 549 -55.55 19.12 -3.83
CA ASP A 549 -56.73 19.83 -3.34
C ASP A 549 -56.32 21.15 -2.68
N GLY A 550 -57.17 22.17 -2.78
CA GLY A 550 -56.97 23.45 -2.09
C GLY A 550 -55.84 24.35 -2.64
N LEU A 551 -55.31 24.10 -3.83
CA LEU A 551 -54.30 24.93 -4.49
C LEU A 551 -54.66 25.22 -5.95
N SER A 552 -53.98 26.19 -6.55
CA SER A 552 -54.03 26.48 -7.99
C SER A 552 -52.64 26.45 -8.61
N MET A 553 -52.60 26.57 -9.93
CA MET A 553 -51.39 26.84 -10.68
C MET A 553 -51.44 28.28 -11.15
N ASP A 554 -50.26 28.92 -11.20
CA ASP A 554 -50.15 30.25 -11.71
C ASP A 554 -50.64 30.34 -13.17
N SER A 555 -50.84 31.57 -13.67
CA SER A 555 -51.37 31.80 -15.02
C SER A 555 -50.51 31.22 -16.15
N THR A 556 -49.24 30.94 -15.91
CA THR A 556 -48.30 30.33 -16.86
C THR A 556 -48.20 28.81 -16.71
N GLY A 557 -48.68 28.25 -15.60
CA GLY A 557 -48.63 26.83 -15.27
C GLY A 557 -47.24 26.34 -14.87
N GLN A 558 -46.41 27.23 -14.33
CA GLN A 558 -45.02 26.98 -13.95
C GLN A 558 -44.82 26.77 -12.45
N PHE A 559 -45.74 27.22 -11.60
CA PHE A 559 -45.64 27.00 -10.16
C PHE A 559 -47.00 26.92 -9.49
N ALA A 560 -47.05 26.24 -8.34
CA ALA A 560 -48.22 26.19 -7.48
C ALA A 560 -48.42 27.53 -6.77
N ASP A 561 -49.63 28.07 -6.88
CA ASP A 561 -50.06 29.32 -6.24
C ASP A 561 -51.44 29.15 -5.57
N GLY A 562 -51.95 30.21 -4.97
CA GLY A 562 -53.29 30.19 -4.36
C GLY A 562 -53.47 29.12 -3.28
N ILE A 563 -52.37 28.66 -2.68
CA ILE A 563 -52.33 27.53 -1.75
C ILE A 563 -53.09 27.86 -0.46
N HIS A 564 -54.16 27.14 -0.16
CA HIS A 564 -54.93 27.30 1.08
C HIS A 564 -54.33 26.48 2.24
N ASN A 565 -54.72 26.81 3.46
CA ASN A 565 -54.30 26.03 4.63
C ASN A 565 -54.87 24.59 4.57
N ASN A 566 -54.01 23.60 4.78
CA ASN A 566 -54.24 22.16 4.55
C ASN A 566 -54.42 21.74 3.08
N ALA A 567 -54.05 22.59 2.11
CA ALA A 567 -53.94 22.16 0.73
C ALA A 567 -52.88 21.05 0.59
N TYR A 568 -52.99 20.22 -0.45
CA TYR A 568 -51.97 19.21 -0.73
C TYR A 568 -51.71 19.04 -2.24
N ALA A 569 -50.50 18.57 -2.55
CA ALA A 569 -50.10 18.03 -3.85
C ALA A 569 -49.43 16.65 -3.64
N SER A 570 -49.79 15.64 -4.44
CA SER A 570 -49.19 14.31 -4.40
C SER A 570 -48.35 14.02 -5.64
N TYR A 571 -47.27 13.26 -5.49
CA TYR A 571 -46.36 12.86 -6.55
C TYR A 571 -46.14 11.35 -6.42
N GLU A 572 -46.40 10.60 -7.49
CA GLU A 572 -46.40 9.13 -7.47
C GLU A 572 -45.03 8.55 -7.82
N ASP A 573 -44.71 7.40 -7.24
CA ASP A 573 -43.51 6.59 -7.57
C ASP A 573 -42.17 7.34 -7.44
N ILE A 574 -42.00 8.19 -6.42
CA ILE A 574 -40.74 8.88 -6.15
C ILE A 574 -39.71 7.87 -5.60
N ASP A 575 -38.63 7.67 -6.35
CA ASP A 575 -37.51 6.79 -6.06
C ASP A 575 -36.43 7.52 -5.24
N PHE A 576 -36.41 7.23 -3.95
CA PHE A 576 -35.38 7.67 -3.00
C PHE A 576 -34.14 6.78 -3.00
N GLY A 577 -34.11 5.68 -3.77
CA GLY A 577 -32.99 4.74 -3.78
C GLY A 577 -32.62 4.24 -2.38
N SER A 578 -31.39 4.49 -1.93
CA SER A 578 -30.88 4.07 -0.60
C SER A 578 -31.33 4.95 0.57
N GLY A 579 -32.02 6.06 0.31
CA GLY A 579 -32.52 6.96 1.35
C GLY A 579 -32.16 8.42 1.12
N ALA A 580 -33.11 9.32 1.34
CA ALA A 580 -32.86 10.77 1.35
C ALA A 580 -32.79 11.33 2.78
N ALA A 581 -31.89 12.29 2.97
CA ALA A 581 -31.52 12.89 4.25
C ALA A 581 -32.05 14.32 4.42
N GLY A 582 -32.35 14.97 3.30
CA GLY A 582 -32.88 16.33 3.29
C GLY A 582 -33.73 16.59 2.06
N VAL A 583 -34.45 17.69 2.10
CA VAL A 583 -35.32 18.20 1.05
C VAL A 583 -35.07 19.69 0.89
N THR A 584 -34.97 20.14 -0.35
CA THR A 584 -34.91 21.56 -0.72
C THR A 584 -36.15 21.92 -1.53
N VAL A 585 -36.80 23.01 -1.17
CA VAL A 585 -37.97 23.57 -1.88
C VAL A 585 -37.64 24.98 -2.38
N HIS A 586 -38.00 25.28 -3.63
CA HIS A 586 -37.91 26.62 -4.20
C HIS A 586 -39.25 27.32 -4.05
N VAL A 587 -39.29 28.29 -3.13
CA VAL A 587 -40.54 28.91 -2.70
C VAL A 587 -40.45 30.44 -2.69
N ALA A 588 -41.60 31.09 -2.80
CA ALA A 588 -41.77 32.50 -2.49
C ALA A 588 -42.88 32.65 -1.44
N SER A 589 -42.80 33.66 -0.57
CA SER A 589 -43.82 33.86 0.46
C SER A 589 -44.03 35.35 0.76
N GLY A 590 -45.28 35.68 1.11
CA GLY A 590 -45.64 37.03 1.54
C GLY A 590 -45.20 37.34 2.97
N ASN A 591 -46.04 38.09 3.70
CA ASN A 591 -45.71 38.58 5.04
C ASN A 591 -45.99 37.57 6.18
N LYS A 592 -46.35 36.31 5.86
CA LYS A 592 -46.78 35.32 6.85
C LYS A 592 -45.95 34.05 6.88
N GLY A 593 -45.67 33.43 5.74
CA GLY A 593 -45.02 32.12 5.69
C GLY A 593 -45.92 31.00 6.22
N GLY A 594 -45.33 29.85 6.55
CA GLY A 594 -46.02 28.65 6.99
C GLY A 594 -45.07 27.46 7.07
N SER A 595 -45.56 26.25 6.77
CA SER A 595 -44.72 25.06 6.63
C SER A 595 -45.25 24.12 5.54
N ILE A 596 -44.36 23.25 5.04
CA ILE A 596 -44.68 22.15 4.13
C ILE A 596 -44.38 20.85 4.86
N GLU A 597 -45.39 20.05 5.14
CA GLU A 597 -45.26 18.71 5.69
C GLU A 597 -45.08 17.70 4.55
N VAL A 598 -44.02 16.91 4.58
CA VAL A 598 -43.71 15.85 3.62
C VAL A 598 -44.18 14.51 4.19
N LYS A 599 -45.22 13.93 3.58
CA LYS A 599 -45.75 12.61 3.94
C LYS A 599 -45.49 11.56 2.86
N LEU A 600 -45.38 10.30 3.27
CA LEU A 600 -45.17 9.17 2.37
C LEU A 600 -46.42 8.26 2.32
N ASP A 601 -46.71 7.71 1.15
CA ASP A 601 -47.73 6.68 0.87
C ASP A 601 -49.19 7.04 1.22
N GLY A 602 -49.48 8.30 1.52
CA GLY A 602 -50.84 8.81 1.72
C GLY A 602 -50.93 10.06 2.61
N LEU A 603 -52.08 10.73 2.58
CA LEU A 603 -52.39 11.88 3.46
C LEU A 603 -52.37 11.50 4.96
N ASP A 604 -52.74 10.26 5.28
CA ASP A 604 -52.67 9.69 6.64
C ASP A 604 -51.38 8.90 6.88
N GLY A 605 -50.44 8.92 5.92
CA GLY A 605 -49.16 8.22 6.00
C GLY A 605 -48.17 8.87 6.97
N PRO A 606 -46.99 8.25 7.17
CA PRO A 606 -45.95 8.77 8.03
C PRO A 606 -45.37 10.09 7.48
N THR A 607 -45.09 11.03 8.38
CA THR A 607 -44.41 12.28 8.07
C THR A 607 -42.90 12.04 8.01
N ALA A 608 -42.32 12.18 6.83
CA ALA A 608 -40.87 12.11 6.64
C ALA A 608 -40.18 13.40 7.10
N GLY A 609 -40.84 14.56 7.01
CA GLY A 609 -40.27 15.79 7.55
C GLY A 609 -41.20 16.98 7.42
N VAL A 610 -40.81 18.10 8.04
CA VAL A 610 -41.51 19.38 7.98
C VAL A 610 -40.52 20.46 7.58
N ILE A 611 -40.88 21.24 6.56
CA ILE A 611 -40.08 22.35 6.06
C ILE A 611 -40.72 23.64 6.53
N GLU A 612 -40.05 24.38 7.40
CA GLU A 612 -40.53 25.69 7.84
C GLU A 612 -40.29 26.74 6.76
N ILE A 613 -41.33 27.49 6.38
CA ILE A 613 -41.29 28.53 5.36
C ILE A 613 -41.41 29.91 6.03
N PRO A 614 -40.32 30.68 6.10
CA PRO A 614 -40.36 32.04 6.65
C PRO A 614 -41.24 32.99 5.83
N ALA A 615 -41.60 34.13 6.42
CA ALA A 615 -42.19 35.26 5.70
C ALA A 615 -41.09 36.08 4.99
N PHE A 616 -40.92 35.88 3.67
CA PHE A 616 -39.94 36.63 2.88
C PHE A 616 -40.39 38.05 2.53
N GLY A 617 -41.69 38.33 2.68
CA GLY A 617 -42.26 39.66 2.44
C GLY A 617 -42.42 40.03 0.97
N SER A 618 -42.17 39.09 0.05
CA SER A 618 -42.25 39.29 -1.40
C SER A 618 -42.66 38.00 -2.09
N TRP A 619 -43.70 38.09 -2.93
CA TRP A 619 -44.14 37.00 -3.81
C TRP A 619 -43.30 36.87 -5.09
N ASN A 620 -42.34 37.78 -5.30
CA ASN A 620 -41.48 37.82 -6.49
C ASN A 620 -40.03 37.48 -6.17
N GLU A 621 -39.73 37.18 -4.90
CA GLU A 621 -38.40 36.78 -4.46
C GLU A 621 -38.45 35.30 -4.11
N TRP A 622 -37.75 34.50 -4.92
CA TRP A 622 -37.69 33.06 -4.75
C TRP A 622 -36.46 32.66 -3.98
N VAL A 623 -36.65 31.71 -3.05
CA VAL A 623 -35.63 31.28 -2.11
C VAL A 623 -35.65 29.76 -2.02
N ASP A 624 -34.47 29.15 -2.07
CA ASP A 624 -34.28 27.74 -1.74
C ASP A 624 -34.29 27.57 -0.22
N VAL A 625 -35.27 26.82 0.29
CA VAL A 625 -35.38 26.45 1.71
C VAL A 625 -35.05 24.97 1.83
N THR A 626 -34.10 24.62 2.70
CA THR A 626 -33.69 23.22 2.91
C THR A 626 -34.06 22.77 4.31
N SER A 627 -34.60 21.56 4.44
CA SER A 627 -34.90 20.91 5.71
C SER A 627 -34.39 19.47 5.71
N ILE A 628 -34.23 18.89 6.89
CA ILE A 628 -33.94 17.46 7.04
C ILE A 628 -35.22 16.64 6.89
N ILE A 629 -35.07 15.40 6.44
CA ILE A 629 -36.14 14.41 6.45
C ILE A 629 -35.63 13.10 7.09
N ASP A 630 -36.56 12.28 7.56
CA ASP A 630 -36.30 10.97 8.14
C ASP A 630 -35.83 10.00 7.05
N ASP A 631 -34.52 9.76 7.04
CA ASP A 631 -33.82 8.93 6.07
C ASP A 631 -34.05 7.42 6.27
N SER A 632 -34.72 7.03 7.36
CA SER A 632 -35.19 5.67 7.58
C SER A 632 -36.58 5.44 6.97
N LEU A 633 -37.36 6.51 6.80
CA LEU A 633 -38.66 6.48 6.14
C LEU A 633 -38.54 6.72 4.63
N ALA A 634 -37.74 7.71 4.21
CA ALA A 634 -37.61 8.11 2.82
C ALA A 634 -36.60 7.22 2.06
N VAL A 635 -36.87 5.92 1.94
CA VAL A 635 -36.01 4.91 1.30
C VAL A 635 -36.79 4.03 0.31
N GLY A 636 -36.20 3.72 -0.85
CA GLY A 636 -36.92 3.03 -1.92
C GLY A 636 -37.95 3.92 -2.61
N THR A 637 -39.02 3.34 -3.14
CA THR A 637 -40.03 4.06 -3.94
C THR A 637 -41.28 4.34 -3.11
N HIS A 638 -41.74 5.60 -3.10
CA HIS A 638 -42.90 6.07 -2.34
C HIS A 638 -43.75 7.09 -3.11
N ASP A 639 -45.03 7.17 -2.76
CA ASP A 639 -45.84 8.33 -3.14
C ASP A 639 -45.59 9.46 -2.15
N VAL A 640 -45.23 10.65 -2.62
CA VAL A 640 -44.93 11.82 -1.79
C VAL A 640 -46.11 12.78 -1.76
N TYR A 641 -46.54 13.17 -0.57
CA TYR A 641 -47.58 14.16 -0.35
C TYR A 641 -46.98 15.39 0.33
N LEU A 642 -47.06 16.54 -0.34
CA LEU A 642 -46.72 17.84 0.24
C LEU A 642 -48.00 18.48 0.77
N ILE A 643 -48.09 18.69 2.09
CA ILE A 643 -49.24 19.29 2.75
C ILE A 643 -48.84 20.67 3.28
N PHE A 644 -49.59 21.70 2.89
CA PHE A 644 -49.24 23.09 3.16
C PHE A 644 -50.01 23.63 4.37
N HIS A 645 -49.29 24.15 5.35
CA HIS A 645 -49.86 24.70 6.59
C HIS A 645 -49.50 26.19 6.74
N GLY A 646 -50.48 27.04 7.00
CA GLY A 646 -50.24 28.43 7.37
C GLY A 646 -49.73 28.56 8.80
N ALA A 647 -48.82 29.50 9.07
CA ALA A 647 -48.20 29.68 10.39
C ALA A 647 -49.20 29.87 11.55
N ASP A 648 -50.37 30.47 11.27
CA ASP A 648 -51.49 30.65 12.20
C ASP A 648 -52.80 30.01 11.70
N GLY A 649 -52.69 29.02 10.80
CA GLY A 649 -53.81 28.41 10.09
C GLY A 649 -54.40 29.29 8.97
N SER A 650 -53.72 30.37 8.58
CA SER A 650 -54.17 31.19 7.44
C SER A 650 -53.80 30.59 6.09
N ASP A 651 -54.57 30.95 5.07
CA ASP A 651 -54.24 30.64 3.68
C ASP A 651 -52.96 31.37 3.21
N TYR A 652 -52.41 30.86 2.10
CA TYR A 652 -51.26 31.38 1.38
C TYR A 652 -49.93 31.31 2.16
N PRO A 653 -49.50 30.10 2.60
CA PRO A 653 -48.22 29.92 3.27
C PRO A 653 -47.04 30.24 2.34
N CYS A 654 -47.13 29.83 1.07
CA CYS A 654 -46.12 30.05 0.05
C CYS A 654 -46.68 29.84 -1.38
N ASN A 655 -45.86 30.17 -2.38
CA ASN A 655 -45.89 29.60 -3.72
C ASN A 655 -44.74 28.58 -3.81
N LEU A 656 -44.93 27.50 -4.56
CA LEU A 656 -43.93 26.44 -4.75
C LEU A 656 -43.68 26.22 -6.24
N ASP A 657 -42.42 26.32 -6.66
CA ASP A 657 -41.99 26.10 -8.05
C ASP A 657 -41.48 24.67 -8.24
N TRP A 658 -40.45 24.28 -7.51
CA TRP A 658 -39.92 22.92 -7.54
C TRP A 658 -39.42 22.49 -6.16
N PHE A 659 -39.20 21.18 -6.01
CA PHE A 659 -38.55 20.59 -4.85
C PHE A 659 -37.61 19.47 -5.28
N THR A 660 -36.63 19.15 -4.43
CA THR A 660 -35.68 18.06 -4.66
C THR A 660 -35.23 17.50 -3.33
N PHE A 661 -34.88 16.22 -3.31
CA PHE A 661 -34.30 15.56 -2.15
C PHE A 661 -32.78 15.48 -2.26
N SER A 662 -32.11 15.17 -1.16
CA SER A 662 -30.66 15.03 -1.12
C SER A 662 -30.24 13.80 -0.34
N THR A 663 -29.21 13.12 -0.82
CA THR A 663 -28.57 11.98 -0.16
C THR A 663 -27.58 12.39 0.92
N ILE A 664 -27.34 13.69 1.11
CA ILE A 664 -26.28 14.23 1.98
C ILE A 664 -26.62 13.95 3.45
N LYS A 665 -26.38 12.70 3.88
CA LYS A 665 -26.25 12.28 5.27
C LYS A 665 -24.92 12.83 5.76
N GLY A 666 -24.96 13.68 6.75
CA GLY A 666 -23.74 14.05 7.46
C GLY A 666 -23.17 12.89 8.21
N LYS A 667 -21.85 12.89 8.40
CA LYS A 667 -21.31 12.23 9.58
C LYS A 667 -21.96 12.92 10.78
N ALA A 668 -22.70 12.16 11.59
CA ALA A 668 -23.23 12.68 12.84
C ALA A 668 -22.05 13.22 13.67
N ARG A 669 -22.13 14.49 14.05
CA ARG A 669 -21.07 15.23 14.73
C ARG A 669 -21.64 15.71 16.05
N ASP A 670 -20.97 15.35 17.13
CA ASP A 670 -21.31 15.86 18.46
C ASP A 670 -20.96 17.36 18.51
N ALA A 671 -21.96 18.22 18.77
CA ALA A 671 -21.77 19.66 18.88
C ALA A 671 -20.74 20.07 19.96
N PHE A 672 -20.56 19.22 20.97
CA PHE A 672 -19.66 19.45 22.11
C PHE A 672 -18.23 18.91 21.88
N SER A 673 -18.00 18.21 20.76
CA SER A 673 -16.69 17.70 20.37
C SER A 673 -15.83 18.75 19.64
N LYS A 674 -14.60 18.39 19.27
CA LYS A 674 -13.77 19.20 18.38
C LYS A 674 -14.29 19.05 16.94
N LEU A 675 -14.82 20.14 16.38
CA LEU A 675 -15.26 20.20 15.00
C LEU A 675 -14.22 20.97 14.18
N GLU A 676 -13.55 20.28 13.26
CA GLU A 676 -12.62 20.94 12.34
C GLU A 676 -13.40 21.74 11.29
N ALA A 677 -12.97 22.96 11.01
CA ALA A 677 -13.69 23.90 10.15
C ALA A 677 -13.59 23.52 8.66
N GLU A 678 -12.46 22.94 8.26
CA GLU A 678 -12.23 22.38 6.93
C GLU A 678 -13.10 21.14 6.66
N ASN A 679 -13.66 20.50 7.69
CA ASN A 679 -14.62 19.41 7.55
C ASN A 679 -16.06 19.92 7.28
N PHE A 680 -16.21 21.03 6.56
CA PHE A 680 -17.52 21.50 6.12
C PHE A 680 -18.12 20.52 5.10
N THR A 681 -19.45 20.48 5.06
CA THR A 681 -20.22 19.70 4.09
C THR A 681 -20.35 20.44 2.76
N ASN A 682 -20.63 21.75 2.83
CA ASN A 682 -20.65 22.63 1.67
C ASN A 682 -20.14 24.01 2.07
N SER A 683 -19.65 24.81 1.13
CA SER A 683 -19.22 26.16 1.39
C SER A 683 -19.30 27.04 0.16
N VAL A 684 -19.33 28.36 0.37
CA VAL A 684 -19.30 29.35 -0.71
C VAL A 684 -18.20 30.36 -0.41
N SER A 685 -17.35 30.61 -1.40
CA SER A 685 -16.30 31.65 -1.36
C SER A 685 -15.31 31.49 -0.20
N VAL A 686 -15.00 30.25 0.16
CA VAL A 686 -13.89 29.86 1.05
C VAL A 686 -13.13 28.69 0.42
N GLY A 687 -11.84 28.57 0.73
CA GLY A 687 -11.00 27.43 0.38
C GLY A 687 -10.36 26.82 1.62
N THR A 688 -9.41 25.90 1.42
CA THR A 688 -8.60 25.32 2.49
C THR A 688 -7.12 25.54 2.22
N GLU A 689 -6.34 25.79 3.26
CA GLU A 689 -4.89 25.89 3.20
C GLU A 689 -4.23 25.09 4.32
N ASN A 690 -2.95 24.74 4.14
CA ASN A 690 -2.11 24.10 5.15
C ASN A 690 -1.08 25.09 5.68
N GLY A 691 -0.93 25.15 7.01
CA GLY A 691 0.02 26.04 7.65
C GLY A 691 0.05 25.87 9.17
N GLY A 692 1.21 26.07 9.79
CA GLY A 692 1.32 25.97 11.26
C GLY A 692 0.94 24.60 11.85
N ASN A 693 1.18 23.51 11.11
CA ASN A 693 0.82 22.12 11.45
C ASN A 693 -0.70 21.82 11.49
N GLN A 694 -1.52 22.64 10.84
CA GLN A 694 -2.97 22.44 10.77
C GLN A 694 -3.48 22.67 9.33
N THR A 695 -4.64 22.11 9.01
CA THR A 695 -5.42 22.43 7.80
C THR A 695 -6.60 23.27 8.24
N TYR A 696 -6.90 24.35 7.54
CA TYR A 696 -7.94 25.30 7.98
C TYR A 696 -8.68 25.92 6.80
N LEU A 697 -9.84 26.51 7.06
CA LEU A 697 -10.54 27.38 6.12
C LEU A 697 -9.74 28.66 5.88
N ALA A 698 -9.52 28.98 4.61
CA ALA A 698 -8.74 30.12 4.15
C ALA A 698 -9.44 30.87 3.02
N GLY A 699 -8.90 32.03 2.64
CA GLY A 699 -9.44 32.84 1.55
C GLY A 699 -10.80 33.49 1.85
N VAL A 700 -11.13 33.71 3.13
CA VAL A 700 -12.42 34.24 3.58
C VAL A 700 -12.52 35.76 3.31
N TYR A 701 -13.12 36.14 2.17
CA TYR A 701 -13.31 37.54 1.79
C TYR A 701 -14.76 38.01 2.04
N GLY A 702 -14.97 38.81 3.08
CA GLY A 702 -16.30 39.18 3.60
C GLY A 702 -17.29 39.76 2.58
N PRO A 703 -16.90 40.62 1.62
CA PRO A 703 -17.80 41.15 0.60
C PRO A 703 -18.45 40.10 -0.30
N ASN A 704 -17.86 38.90 -0.42
CA ASN A 704 -18.44 37.79 -1.19
C ASN A 704 -19.53 37.03 -0.40
N LYS A 705 -19.83 37.45 0.84
CA LYS A 705 -20.74 36.78 1.77
C LYS A 705 -20.43 35.29 1.95
N PRO A 706 -19.18 34.94 2.30
CA PRO A 706 -18.77 33.54 2.41
C PRO A 706 -19.46 32.82 3.56
N TYR A 707 -19.68 31.52 3.40
CA TYR A 707 -20.20 30.66 4.46
C TYR A 707 -19.67 29.22 4.33
N ALA A 708 -19.70 28.50 5.44
CA ALA A 708 -19.49 27.05 5.50
C ALA A 708 -20.70 26.38 6.18
N MET A 709 -21.18 25.28 5.63
CA MET A 709 -22.31 24.50 6.13
C MET A 709 -21.81 23.16 6.64
N TYR A 710 -22.27 22.77 7.82
CA TYR A 710 -21.94 21.52 8.50
C TYR A 710 -23.25 20.77 8.75
N ASN A 711 -23.36 19.57 8.21
CA ASN A 711 -24.55 18.76 8.34
C ASN A 711 -24.51 17.89 9.61
N TYR A 712 -25.70 17.56 10.13
CA TYR A 712 -25.89 16.63 11.25
C TYR A 712 -25.08 16.96 12.51
N ILE A 713 -25.07 18.24 12.91
CA ILE A 713 -24.58 18.63 14.23
C ILE A 713 -25.64 18.25 15.27
N ASP A 714 -25.29 17.33 16.17
CA ASP A 714 -26.15 16.86 17.24
C ASP A 714 -25.89 17.65 18.53
N PHE A 715 -26.85 18.48 18.89
CA PHE A 715 -26.84 19.26 20.14
C PHE A 715 -27.40 18.48 21.33
N GLY A 716 -27.84 17.22 21.13
CA GLY A 716 -28.46 16.40 22.15
C GLY A 716 -29.73 17.03 22.74
N ASP A 717 -30.09 16.61 23.96
CA ASP A 717 -31.32 17.09 24.63
C ASP A 717 -31.12 18.39 25.42
N VAL A 718 -29.89 18.96 25.42
CA VAL A 718 -29.53 20.12 26.25
C VAL A 718 -28.85 21.16 25.38
N SER A 719 -29.41 22.37 25.34
CA SER A 719 -28.84 23.45 24.56
C SER A 719 -27.45 23.85 25.06
N PRO A 720 -26.48 24.10 24.15
CA PRO A 720 -25.17 24.60 24.53
C PRO A 720 -25.28 26.00 25.13
N THR A 721 -24.34 26.31 26.01
CA THR A 721 -24.22 27.63 26.66
C THR A 721 -23.04 28.43 26.13
N GLN A 722 -22.21 27.83 25.29
CA GLN A 722 -20.96 28.39 24.81
C GLN A 722 -20.79 28.10 23.33
N PHE A 723 -19.99 28.92 22.65
CA PHE A 723 -19.53 28.69 21.30
C PHE A 723 -18.09 29.18 21.23
N HIS A 724 -17.16 28.35 20.80
CA HIS A 724 -15.74 28.71 20.71
C HIS A 724 -15.22 28.43 19.31
N VAL A 725 -14.39 29.33 18.81
CA VAL A 725 -13.77 29.25 17.48
C VAL A 725 -12.27 29.48 17.61
N GLN A 726 -11.47 28.69 16.90
CA GLN A 726 -10.03 28.91 16.76
C GLN A 726 -9.75 29.51 15.38
N ALA A 727 -9.20 30.72 15.35
CA ALA A 727 -8.95 31.45 14.12
C ALA A 727 -7.66 32.28 14.18
N ALA A 728 -7.14 32.67 13.03
CA ALA A 728 -5.96 33.54 12.86
C ALA A 728 -6.28 34.67 11.87
N SER A 729 -5.85 35.89 12.16
CA SER A 729 -6.09 37.05 11.30
C SER A 729 -4.93 38.03 11.33
N ASP A 730 -4.50 38.47 10.14
CA ASP A 730 -3.54 39.59 9.98
C ASP A 730 -4.26 40.94 9.76
N THR A 731 -5.59 40.94 9.72
CA THR A 731 -6.42 42.12 9.53
C THR A 731 -7.19 42.47 10.82
N SER A 732 -8.24 43.27 10.72
CA SER A 732 -9.15 43.51 11.84
C SER A 732 -10.04 42.30 12.18
N GLY A 733 -10.05 41.26 11.34
CA GLY A 733 -10.95 40.12 11.49
C GLY A 733 -12.39 40.43 11.06
N GLY A 734 -13.35 39.73 11.67
CA GLY A 734 -14.76 39.79 11.30
C GLY A 734 -15.65 38.99 12.25
N ILE A 735 -16.88 38.71 11.83
CA ILE A 735 -17.87 38.00 12.65
C ILE A 735 -18.16 36.63 12.05
N ILE A 736 -18.21 35.60 12.89
CA ILE A 736 -18.78 34.29 12.57
C ILE A 736 -20.19 34.25 13.14
N GLU A 737 -21.20 34.03 12.30
CA GLU A 737 -22.60 33.87 12.70
C GLU A 737 -23.06 32.44 12.42
N ALA A 738 -23.36 31.68 13.48
CA ALA A 738 -23.87 30.32 13.40
C ALA A 738 -25.40 30.34 13.30
N ARG A 739 -25.94 29.76 12.23
CA ARG A 739 -27.37 29.61 11.96
C ARG A 739 -27.74 28.15 11.83
N ILE A 740 -28.97 27.81 12.21
CA ILE A 740 -29.51 26.46 12.00
C ILE A 740 -30.50 26.41 10.83
N ASP A 741 -30.50 25.28 10.13
CA ASP A 741 -31.49 24.87 9.14
C ASP A 741 -31.70 25.87 7.99
N GLY A 742 -30.67 26.65 7.67
CA GLY A 742 -30.61 27.50 6.50
C GLY A 742 -29.71 28.72 6.67
N ILE A 743 -29.26 29.31 5.55
CA ILE A 743 -28.45 30.54 5.54
C ILE A 743 -29.19 31.76 6.10
N ASN A 744 -30.53 31.74 6.04
CA ASN A 744 -31.41 32.74 6.64
C ASN A 744 -32.12 32.20 7.90
N GLY A 745 -31.79 30.98 8.33
CA GLY A 745 -32.39 30.34 9.50
C GLY A 745 -32.00 31.02 10.81
N PRO A 746 -32.59 30.60 11.94
CA PRO A 746 -32.34 31.21 13.25
C PRO A 746 -30.85 31.29 13.57
N VAL A 747 -30.38 32.47 14.00
CA VAL A 747 -29.03 32.61 14.55
C VAL A 747 -29.03 31.96 15.93
N ILE A 748 -28.12 31.02 16.14
CA ILE A 748 -27.93 30.33 17.42
C ILE A 748 -26.69 30.80 18.14
N ALA A 749 -25.65 31.26 17.44
CA ALA A 749 -24.45 31.80 18.06
C ALA A 749 -23.75 32.86 17.19
N THR A 750 -22.99 33.75 17.83
CA THR A 750 -22.16 34.76 17.16
C THR A 750 -20.80 34.87 17.85
N ALA A 751 -19.71 34.82 17.09
CA ALA A 751 -18.34 35.02 17.59
C ALA A 751 -17.65 36.17 16.82
N GLU A 752 -16.95 37.04 17.55
CA GLU A 752 -16.13 38.11 16.96
C GLU A 752 -14.66 37.66 16.95
N VAL A 753 -14.06 37.63 15.77
CA VAL A 753 -12.65 37.30 15.56
C VAL A 753 -11.91 38.60 15.30
N SER A 754 -10.89 38.89 16.13
CA SER A 754 -10.03 40.06 15.95
C SER A 754 -8.66 39.69 15.38
N GLY A 755 -7.87 40.68 14.96
CA GLY A 755 -6.49 40.48 14.51
C GLY A 755 -5.62 39.75 15.54
N THR A 756 -4.96 38.67 15.13
CA THR A 756 -4.07 37.85 15.96
C THR A 756 -2.59 38.12 15.72
N GLY A 757 -2.27 38.95 14.72
CA GLY A 757 -0.90 39.32 14.36
C GLY A 757 -0.25 38.43 13.29
N GLY A 758 -1.07 37.69 12.53
CA GLY A 758 -0.64 36.95 11.35
C GLY A 758 -1.62 35.86 10.93
N TRP A 759 -1.59 35.47 9.66
CA TRP A 759 -2.49 34.47 9.05
C TRP A 759 -2.35 33.04 9.61
N GLN A 760 -1.30 32.76 10.38
CA GLN A 760 -1.06 31.45 11.00
C GLN A 760 -0.88 31.54 12.52
N THR A 761 -1.20 32.69 13.12
CA THR A 761 -1.14 32.90 14.57
C THR A 761 -2.51 32.60 15.18
N PHE A 762 -2.81 31.32 15.41
CA PHE A 762 -4.13 30.89 15.88
C PHE A 762 -4.39 31.24 17.34
N GLN A 763 -5.59 31.77 17.61
CA GLN A 763 -6.11 32.06 18.94
C GLN A 763 -7.55 31.56 19.05
N VAL A 764 -7.99 31.28 20.28
CA VAL A 764 -9.38 30.91 20.57
C VAL A 764 -10.18 32.17 20.90
N PHE A 765 -11.34 32.31 20.26
CA PHE A 765 -12.31 33.37 20.47
C PHE A 765 -13.60 32.79 21.02
N ASP A 766 -14.20 33.52 21.95
CA ASP A 766 -15.48 33.19 22.55
C ASP A 766 -16.62 33.80 21.72
N GLY A 767 -17.68 33.03 21.55
CA GLY A 767 -18.94 33.44 20.96
C GLY A 767 -20.09 33.32 21.95
N GLU A 768 -21.13 34.12 21.71
CA GLU A 768 -22.34 34.15 22.53
C GLU A 768 -23.44 33.31 21.88
N MET A 769 -24.09 32.45 22.67
CA MET A 769 -25.33 31.79 22.29
C MET A 769 -26.47 32.81 22.27
N THR A 770 -27.16 32.92 21.15
CA THR A 770 -28.23 33.91 20.90
C THR A 770 -29.64 33.30 20.93
N ALA A 771 -29.74 31.97 20.79
CA ALA A 771 -30.98 31.22 20.91
C ALA A 771 -30.71 29.77 21.42
N PRO A 772 -31.68 29.14 22.10
CA PRO A 772 -31.56 27.73 22.48
C PRO A 772 -31.69 26.81 21.25
N VAL A 773 -30.95 25.70 21.26
CA VAL A 773 -30.95 24.69 20.19
C VAL A 773 -30.77 23.29 20.78
N THR A 774 -31.51 22.30 20.30
CA THR A 774 -31.44 20.90 20.78
C THR A 774 -31.76 19.97 19.62
N GLY A 775 -31.22 18.75 19.65
CA GLY A 775 -31.39 17.78 18.56
C GLY A 775 -30.42 18.03 17.41
N LYS A 776 -30.75 17.46 16.25
CA LYS A 776 -29.86 17.44 15.09
C LYS A 776 -30.24 18.53 14.10
N HIS A 777 -29.26 19.32 13.68
CA HIS A 777 -29.47 20.46 12.79
C HIS A 777 -28.41 20.54 11.69
N LEU A 778 -28.76 21.23 10.59
CA LEU A 778 -27.76 21.80 9.69
C LEU A 778 -27.23 23.07 10.33
N VAL A 779 -25.91 23.25 10.43
CA VAL A 779 -25.29 24.46 10.97
C VAL A 779 -24.57 25.22 9.87
N TYR A 780 -24.99 26.44 9.61
CA TYR A 780 -24.35 27.38 8.69
C TYR A 780 -23.51 28.38 9.49
N LEU A 781 -22.21 28.43 9.24
CA LEU A 781 -21.31 29.47 9.74
C LEU A 781 -21.13 30.52 8.65
N LEU A 782 -21.76 31.69 8.82
CA LEU A 782 -21.65 32.82 7.91
C LEU A 782 -20.52 33.73 8.36
N PHE A 783 -19.65 34.10 7.44
CA PHE A 783 -18.47 34.91 7.72
C PHE A 783 -18.70 36.34 7.22
N LYS A 784 -18.88 37.28 8.16
CA LYS A 784 -19.28 38.65 7.87
C LYS A 784 -18.16 39.65 8.09
N GLY A 785 -17.99 40.55 7.14
CA GLY A 785 -17.09 41.71 7.23
C GLY A 785 -16.91 42.37 5.87
N ASN A 786 -16.05 43.38 5.81
CA ASN A 786 -15.88 44.23 4.62
C ASN A 786 -14.53 44.03 3.89
N ASP A 787 -13.71 43.06 4.33
CA ASP A 787 -12.38 42.77 3.77
C ASP A 787 -12.03 41.27 3.94
N TRP A 788 -10.77 40.89 3.74
CA TRP A 788 -10.22 39.59 4.15
C TRP A 788 -10.31 39.43 5.68
N LEU A 789 -10.95 38.35 6.14
CA LEU A 789 -11.37 38.21 7.53
C LEU A 789 -10.34 37.44 8.37
N TYR A 790 -10.24 36.12 8.20
CA TYR A 790 -9.43 35.23 9.02
C TYR A 790 -9.25 33.87 8.34
N ASN A 791 -8.24 33.14 8.79
CA ASN A 791 -8.15 31.70 8.64
C ASN A 791 -8.84 31.04 9.84
N PHE A 792 -9.69 30.04 9.61
CA PHE A 792 -10.56 29.44 10.63
C PHE A 792 -10.33 27.93 10.68
N ASP A 793 -9.90 27.44 11.85
CA ASP A 793 -9.34 26.09 12.00
C ASP A 793 -10.35 25.12 12.61
N LYS A 794 -10.93 25.46 13.77
CA LYS A 794 -11.85 24.55 14.48
C LYS A 794 -12.82 25.29 15.38
N PHE A 795 -13.92 24.63 15.73
CA PHE A 795 -14.94 25.16 16.62
C PHE A 795 -15.58 24.09 17.49
N THR A 796 -16.26 24.52 18.54
CA THR A 796 -17.10 23.67 19.39
C THR A 796 -18.22 24.50 20.02
N PHE A 797 -19.35 23.86 20.30
CA PHE A 797 -20.41 24.41 21.15
C PHE A 797 -20.26 23.95 22.63
N GLY A 798 -19.17 23.25 22.95
CA GLY A 798 -18.80 22.77 24.27
C GLY A 798 -17.61 23.51 24.88
N ASP A 799 -16.81 22.78 25.66
CA ASP A 799 -15.63 23.32 26.33
C ASP A 799 -14.43 23.40 25.36
N PRO A 800 -13.70 24.53 25.28
CA PRO A 800 -12.60 24.69 24.31
C PRO A 800 -11.38 23.80 24.59
N SER A 801 -11.31 23.11 25.74
CA SER A 801 -10.27 22.10 26.01
C SER A 801 -10.29 20.93 25.04
N VAL A 802 -11.40 20.66 24.35
CA VAL A 802 -11.47 19.64 23.29
C VAL A 802 -10.54 19.95 22.11
N PHE A 803 -10.13 21.21 21.94
CA PHE A 803 -9.15 21.61 20.91
C PHE A 803 -7.74 21.07 21.17
N THR A 804 -7.43 20.73 22.42
CA THR A 804 -6.10 20.28 22.86
C THR A 804 -6.12 18.92 23.57
N ALA A 805 -7.30 18.32 23.74
CA ALA A 805 -7.45 17.00 24.33
C ALA A 805 -6.78 15.93 23.45
N PRO A 806 -5.94 15.04 24.02
CA PRO A 806 -5.39 13.91 23.27
C PRO A 806 -6.53 12.98 22.85
N THR A 807 -6.59 12.67 21.57
CA THR A 807 -7.46 11.62 21.02
C THR A 807 -7.02 10.28 21.59
N LEU A 808 -7.92 9.63 22.36
CA LEU A 808 -7.66 8.27 22.85
C LEU A 808 -7.84 7.30 21.68
N PRO A 809 -6.94 6.30 21.52
CA PRO A 809 -7.17 5.22 20.58
C PRO A 809 -8.51 4.55 20.90
N PRO A 810 -9.32 4.18 19.90
CA PRO A 810 -10.50 3.37 20.16
C PRO A 810 -10.05 2.07 20.84
N ASP A 811 -10.71 1.72 21.94
CA ASP A 811 -10.51 0.41 22.56
C ASP A 811 -10.86 -0.67 21.51
N PRO A 812 -10.00 -1.70 21.34
CA PRO A 812 -10.34 -2.80 20.47
C PRO A 812 -11.63 -3.45 20.94
N VAL A 813 -12.45 -3.88 19.99
CA VAL A 813 -13.70 -4.58 20.27
C VAL A 813 -13.33 -5.88 20.98
N ASP A 814 -13.81 -6.09 22.21
CA ASP A 814 -13.68 -7.39 22.89
C ASP A 814 -14.37 -8.45 22.02
N ASP A 815 -13.61 -9.48 21.64
CA ASP A 815 -14.16 -10.70 21.04
C ASP A 815 -13.68 -11.96 21.77
N GLU A 816 -14.25 -13.10 21.40
CA GLU A 816 -13.92 -14.42 21.98
C GLU A 816 -13.05 -15.26 21.01
N ILE A 817 -12.44 -14.64 19.99
CA ILE A 817 -11.73 -15.34 18.92
C ILE A 817 -10.23 -15.20 19.16
N PRO A 818 -9.52 -16.29 19.52
CA PRO A 818 -8.08 -16.21 19.68
C PRO A 818 -7.39 -15.86 18.35
N PRO A 819 -6.24 -15.17 18.40
CA PRO A 819 -5.46 -14.89 17.21
C PRO A 819 -4.97 -16.19 16.58
N GLY A 820 -4.60 -16.11 15.29
CA GLY A 820 -3.97 -17.22 14.59
C GLY A 820 -2.65 -17.67 15.22
N GLU A 821 -2.23 -18.88 14.87
CA GLU A 821 -0.93 -19.42 15.27
C GLU A 821 0.24 -18.60 14.70
N VAL A 822 1.41 -18.68 15.34
CA VAL A 822 2.65 -18.21 14.72
C VAL A 822 3.08 -19.18 13.61
N GLU A 823 3.79 -18.66 12.62
CA GLU A 823 4.23 -19.44 11.46
C GLU A 823 5.76 -19.39 11.29
N ASN A 824 6.30 -20.19 10.37
CA ASN A 824 7.70 -20.18 9.94
C ASN A 824 8.71 -20.11 11.10
N VAL A 825 8.52 -20.97 12.10
CA VAL A 825 9.36 -20.92 13.29
C VAL A 825 10.73 -21.52 13.01
N HIS A 826 11.76 -20.71 13.21
CA HIS A 826 13.17 -21.08 13.10
C HIS A 826 13.87 -20.90 14.43
N TYR A 827 14.84 -21.74 14.73
CA TYR A 827 15.65 -21.57 15.93
C TYR A 827 17.11 -21.90 15.68
N THR A 828 17.98 -21.30 16.48
CA THR A 828 19.37 -21.70 16.66
C THR A 828 19.63 -21.88 18.13
N ARG A 829 20.48 -22.86 18.47
CA ARG A 829 20.77 -23.20 19.85
C ARG A 829 22.26 -23.42 20.06
N ASP A 830 22.77 -22.94 21.19
CA ASP A 830 24.07 -23.33 21.71
C ASP A 830 23.98 -24.07 23.05
N ASN A 831 25.11 -24.18 23.76
CA ASN A 831 25.18 -24.86 25.05
C ASN A 831 24.22 -24.33 26.12
N SER A 832 23.84 -23.06 26.03
CA SER A 832 23.16 -22.30 27.10
C SER A 832 22.05 -21.36 26.62
N GLU A 833 21.97 -21.09 25.33
CA GLU A 833 21.01 -20.16 24.74
C GLU A 833 20.28 -20.79 23.54
N LEU A 834 18.98 -20.49 23.44
CA LEU A 834 18.10 -20.84 22.32
C LEU A 834 17.53 -19.53 21.77
N THR A 835 17.94 -19.16 20.56
CA THR A 835 17.36 -18.03 19.82
C THR A 835 16.27 -18.55 18.90
N VAL A 836 15.08 -17.96 19.00
CA VAL A 836 13.89 -18.35 18.22
C VAL A 836 13.41 -17.15 17.42
N HIS A 837 13.02 -17.40 16.17
CA HIS A 837 12.38 -16.48 15.24
C HIS A 837 11.10 -17.13 14.71
N TRP A 838 10.09 -16.34 14.41
CA TRP A 838 8.80 -16.80 13.87
C TRP A 838 8.18 -15.70 13.02
N ASP A 839 7.08 -15.98 12.34
CA ASP A 839 6.22 -14.96 11.74
C ASP A 839 4.87 -14.88 12.48
N GLY A 840 4.21 -13.73 12.39
CA GLY A 840 2.90 -13.54 13.00
C GLY A 840 2.94 -13.35 14.54
N PRO A 841 1.77 -13.38 15.20
CA PRO A 841 0.44 -13.56 14.61
C PRO A 841 0.06 -12.38 13.71
N TYR A 842 -0.69 -12.66 12.63
CA TYR A 842 -1.14 -11.64 11.68
C TYR A 842 -2.45 -10.97 12.09
N ALA A 843 -3.20 -11.59 13.01
CA ALA A 843 -4.42 -11.04 13.57
C ALA A 843 -4.14 -9.65 14.20
N ILE A 844 -4.96 -8.67 13.84
CA ILE A 844 -4.71 -7.25 14.15
C ILE A 844 -4.81 -6.95 15.65
N ASP A 845 -5.68 -7.68 16.33
CA ASP A 845 -5.94 -7.67 17.77
C ASP A 845 -4.94 -8.49 18.60
N GLY A 846 -4.07 -9.27 17.96
CA GLY A 846 -2.98 -9.98 18.64
C GLY A 846 -2.10 -9.01 19.44
N ASP A 847 -1.77 -9.37 20.68
CA ASP A 847 -1.01 -8.52 21.61
C ASP A 847 0.36 -9.12 21.93
N VAL A 848 0.40 -10.40 22.29
CA VAL A 848 1.61 -11.06 22.79
C VAL A 848 1.79 -12.46 22.23
N VAL A 849 3.03 -12.90 22.17
CA VAL A 849 3.45 -14.27 21.89
C VAL A 849 4.13 -14.83 23.14
N HIS A 850 3.62 -15.96 23.62
CA HIS A 850 4.15 -16.71 24.74
C HIS A 850 5.04 -17.84 24.25
N LEU A 851 6.26 -17.93 24.78
CA LEU A 851 7.18 -19.04 24.55
C LEU A 851 7.32 -19.85 25.84
N LYS A 852 6.81 -21.09 25.81
CA LYS A 852 6.81 -22.03 26.94
C LYS A 852 7.80 -23.16 26.64
N LEU A 853 8.96 -23.14 27.32
CA LEU A 853 9.94 -24.22 27.22
C LEU A 853 9.54 -25.37 28.14
N GLN A 854 9.59 -26.60 27.64
CA GLN A 854 9.18 -27.81 28.34
C GLN A 854 10.27 -28.89 28.28
N ARG A 855 10.31 -29.73 29.31
CA ARG A 855 11.10 -30.96 29.38
C ARG A 855 10.22 -32.09 29.88
N ASN A 856 10.13 -33.19 29.13
CA ASN A 856 9.26 -34.33 29.44
C ASN A 856 7.79 -33.93 29.69
N GLY A 857 7.29 -32.94 28.94
CA GLY A 857 5.92 -32.43 29.06
C GLY A 857 5.66 -31.52 30.28
N GLN A 858 6.69 -31.12 31.03
CA GLN A 858 6.57 -30.15 32.11
C GLN A 858 7.33 -28.86 31.77
N GLN A 859 6.73 -27.70 32.07
CA GLN A 859 7.38 -26.41 31.87
C GLN A 859 8.68 -26.32 32.67
N VAL A 860 9.71 -25.75 32.05
CA VAL A 860 11.01 -25.46 32.64
C VAL A 860 11.38 -24.01 32.36
N GLY A 861 11.65 -23.25 33.42
CA GLY A 861 11.84 -21.80 33.33
C GLY A 861 10.53 -21.02 33.31
N GLU A 862 10.67 -19.70 33.21
CA GLU A 862 9.55 -18.76 33.09
C GLU A 862 9.00 -18.76 31.65
N VAL A 863 7.73 -18.40 31.51
CA VAL A 863 7.15 -18.12 30.19
C VAL A 863 7.73 -16.81 29.68
N VAL A 864 8.28 -16.81 28.47
CA VAL A 864 8.75 -15.58 27.84
C VAL A 864 7.59 -14.98 27.07
N GLU A 865 7.17 -13.78 27.48
CA GLU A 865 6.13 -12.99 26.80
C GLU A 865 6.79 -11.95 25.89
N VAL A 866 6.38 -11.93 24.63
CA VAL A 866 6.95 -11.07 23.59
C VAL A 866 5.83 -10.29 22.92
N LYS A 867 5.93 -8.96 22.89
CA LYS A 867 4.92 -8.12 22.23
C LYS A 867 4.86 -8.36 20.72
N ARG A 868 3.65 -8.34 20.16
CA ARG A 868 3.43 -8.44 18.70
C ARG A 868 4.24 -7.36 17.98
N GLY A 869 4.83 -7.74 16.85
CA GLY A 869 5.80 -6.94 16.12
C GLY A 869 7.25 -7.27 16.46
N ILE A 870 7.53 -7.93 17.59
CA ILE A 870 8.86 -8.46 17.92
C ILE A 870 8.86 -9.96 17.63
N GLN A 871 9.57 -10.38 16.58
CA GLN A 871 9.61 -11.78 16.13
C GLN A 871 10.94 -12.48 16.44
N LYS A 872 11.51 -12.17 17.61
CA LYS A 872 12.74 -12.78 18.10
C LYS A 872 12.69 -12.91 19.61
N ALA A 873 13.09 -14.06 20.12
CA ALA A 873 13.31 -14.29 21.54
C ALA A 873 14.60 -15.07 21.78
N VAL A 874 15.26 -14.80 22.90
CA VAL A 874 16.42 -15.59 23.37
C VAL A 874 16.05 -16.20 24.72
N LEU A 875 15.97 -17.52 24.76
CA LEU A 875 15.75 -18.30 25.99
C LEU A 875 17.09 -18.75 26.54
N THR A 876 17.33 -18.50 27.83
CA THR A 876 18.57 -18.87 28.53
C THR A 876 18.29 -19.94 29.59
N GLY A 877 19.35 -20.59 30.11
CA GLY A 877 19.21 -21.60 31.17
C GLY A 877 18.87 -23.01 30.68
N ILE A 878 19.12 -23.28 29.40
CA ILE A 878 19.03 -24.62 28.81
C ILE A 878 20.35 -25.37 28.97
N GLU A 879 20.29 -26.70 29.03
CA GLU A 879 21.45 -27.57 29.21
C GLU A 879 21.79 -28.31 27.92
N ALA A 880 23.04 -28.22 27.48
CA ALA A 880 23.54 -28.76 26.21
C ALA A 880 23.11 -30.21 25.92
N ASP A 881 23.10 -31.09 26.93
CA ASP A 881 22.84 -32.52 26.82
C ASP A 881 21.36 -32.91 26.99
N LEU A 882 20.46 -31.94 27.09
CA LEU A 882 19.03 -32.18 27.26
C LEU A 882 18.21 -31.77 26.04
N ASP A 883 17.22 -32.61 25.74
CA ASP A 883 16.15 -32.32 24.80
C ASP A 883 15.06 -31.46 25.47
N TYR A 884 14.52 -30.53 24.70
CA TYR A 884 13.42 -29.67 25.09
C TYR A 884 12.30 -29.70 24.05
N THR A 885 11.15 -29.21 24.46
CA THR A 885 10.02 -28.93 23.57
C THR A 885 9.63 -27.47 23.79
N LEU A 886 9.56 -26.68 22.73
CA LEU A 886 9.11 -25.30 22.77
C LEU A 886 7.66 -25.25 22.30
N VAL A 887 6.77 -24.68 23.11
CA VAL A 887 5.40 -24.36 22.71
C VAL A 887 5.30 -22.85 22.54
N ILE A 888 4.83 -22.38 21.38
CA ILE A 888 4.67 -20.97 21.07
C ILE A 888 3.20 -20.69 20.78
N SER A 889 2.58 -19.83 21.57
CA SER A 889 1.17 -19.44 21.42
C SER A 889 1.04 -17.91 21.35
N ALA A 890 0.15 -17.41 20.51
CA ALA A 890 -0.26 -16.01 20.47
C ALA A 890 -1.50 -15.77 21.35
N ALA A 891 -1.62 -14.58 21.93
CA ALA A 891 -2.80 -14.11 22.64
C ALA A 891 -3.16 -12.66 22.26
N ASP A 892 -4.45 -12.35 22.26
CA ASP A 892 -4.98 -10.99 22.04
C ASP A 892 -5.06 -10.19 23.35
N LYS A 893 -5.52 -8.93 23.25
CA LYS A 893 -5.70 -8.04 24.41
C LYS A 893 -6.82 -8.47 25.36
N SER A 894 -7.82 -9.20 24.85
CA SER A 894 -8.93 -9.75 25.65
C SER A 894 -8.52 -11.02 26.40
N GLY A 895 -7.33 -11.57 26.09
CA GLY A 895 -6.70 -12.70 26.74
C GLY A 895 -7.04 -14.05 26.09
N ASN A 896 -7.65 -14.08 24.91
CA ASN A 896 -7.87 -15.34 24.20
C ASN A 896 -6.53 -15.84 23.65
N GLU A 897 -6.19 -17.10 23.93
CA GLU A 897 -4.91 -17.70 23.55
C GLU A 897 -5.11 -18.79 22.50
N SER A 898 -4.30 -18.74 21.44
CA SER A 898 -4.21 -19.78 20.41
C SER A 898 -3.77 -21.14 20.98
N ALA A 899 -3.95 -22.22 20.22
CA ALA A 899 -3.62 -23.57 20.68
C ALA A 899 -2.11 -23.78 20.84
N GLY A 900 -1.31 -23.09 20.05
CA GLY A 900 0.13 -23.05 20.09
C GLY A 900 0.80 -24.07 19.17
N VAL A 901 1.91 -23.66 18.56
CA VAL A 901 2.80 -24.51 17.76
C VAL A 901 3.84 -25.16 18.65
N THR A 902 4.05 -26.48 18.49
CA THR A 902 5.00 -27.26 19.27
C THR A 902 6.22 -27.67 18.44
N ILE A 903 7.42 -27.38 18.94
CA ILE A 903 8.69 -27.60 18.25
C ILE A 903 9.63 -28.43 19.13
N ALA A 904 10.19 -29.49 18.54
CA ALA A 904 11.23 -30.27 19.20
C ALA A 904 12.58 -29.55 19.11
N ILE A 905 13.20 -29.34 20.27
CA ILE A 905 14.53 -28.71 20.41
C ILE A 905 15.49 -29.78 20.94
N PRO A 906 16.18 -30.54 20.06
CA PRO A 906 17.07 -31.60 20.50
C PRO A 906 18.28 -31.04 21.27
N ALA A 907 18.94 -31.92 22.03
CA ALA A 907 20.26 -31.66 22.59
C ALA A 907 21.26 -31.26 21.50
N VAL A 908 22.27 -30.46 21.87
CA VAL A 908 23.29 -29.99 20.92
C VAL A 908 24.14 -31.17 20.40
N PRO A 909 24.86 -31.01 19.27
CA PRO A 909 25.60 -32.10 18.65
C PRO A 909 26.62 -32.70 19.62
N VAL A 910 26.71 -34.03 19.66
CA VAL A 910 27.68 -34.73 20.51
C VAL A 910 29.05 -34.86 19.84
N TYR A 911 30.09 -35.05 20.65
CA TYR A 911 31.44 -35.33 20.18
C TYR A 911 32.11 -36.43 21.01
N SER A 912 33.14 -37.04 20.43
CA SER A 912 34.09 -37.89 21.13
C SER A 912 35.50 -37.31 20.96
N LEU A 913 36.16 -37.03 22.08
CA LEU A 913 37.57 -36.67 22.12
C LEU A 913 38.30 -37.68 22.99
N THR A 914 39.26 -38.40 22.39
CA THR A 914 40.01 -39.46 23.08
C THR A 914 41.51 -39.31 22.87
N ALA A 915 42.28 -39.76 23.85
CA ALA A 915 43.72 -39.97 23.75
C ALA A 915 44.04 -41.37 24.26
N ASN A 916 44.87 -42.12 23.53
CA ASN A 916 45.21 -43.51 23.88
C ASN A 916 43.99 -44.43 24.13
N GLY A 917 42.89 -44.20 23.41
CA GLY A 917 41.66 -44.99 23.51
C GLY A 917 40.77 -44.64 24.71
N SER A 918 41.14 -43.67 25.54
CA SER A 918 40.33 -43.20 26.68
C SER A 918 39.73 -41.82 26.40
N LYS A 919 38.50 -41.57 26.88
CA LYS A 919 37.84 -40.26 26.79
C LYS A 919 38.64 -39.21 27.55
N LEU A 920 38.83 -38.06 26.94
CA LEU A 920 39.61 -36.96 27.50
C LEU A 920 38.72 -36.10 28.42
N ALA A 921 39.26 -35.71 29.57
CA ALA A 921 38.59 -34.88 30.56
C ALA A 921 39.44 -33.65 30.92
N GLU A 922 38.83 -32.67 31.58
CA GLU A 922 39.51 -31.48 32.08
C GLU A 922 40.70 -31.84 32.98
N GLY A 923 41.83 -31.18 32.77
CA GLY A 923 43.08 -31.41 33.51
C GLY A 923 43.80 -32.71 33.18
N ALA A 924 43.40 -33.42 32.12
CA ALA A 924 44.05 -34.68 31.74
C ALA A 924 45.55 -34.48 31.46
N VAL A 925 46.37 -35.39 32.00
CA VAL A 925 47.81 -35.40 31.77
C VAL A 925 48.11 -36.42 30.68
N LEU A 926 48.62 -35.95 29.54
CA LEU A 926 48.97 -36.77 28.39
C LEU A 926 50.48 -36.75 28.13
N GLU A 927 50.96 -37.82 27.51
CA GLU A 927 52.35 -37.89 27.03
C GLU A 927 52.43 -37.26 25.64
N ASP A 928 53.57 -36.64 25.32
CA ASP A 928 53.83 -35.92 24.07
C ASP A 928 53.75 -36.83 22.82
N ASP A 929 53.87 -38.15 22.98
CA ASP A 929 53.70 -39.12 21.90
C ASP A 929 52.23 -39.49 21.63
N ALA A 930 51.28 -38.97 22.40
CA ALA A 930 49.87 -39.27 22.20
C ALA A 930 49.28 -38.52 20.99
N ILE A 931 48.17 -39.09 20.48
CA ILE A 931 47.37 -38.50 19.40
C ILE A 931 45.97 -38.21 19.97
N LEU A 932 45.56 -36.95 19.91
CA LEU A 932 44.17 -36.55 20.12
C LEU A 932 43.34 -37.03 18.93
N ARG A 933 42.34 -37.87 19.21
CA ARG A 933 41.36 -38.33 18.22
C ARG A 933 40.04 -37.66 18.50
N PHE A 934 39.64 -36.80 17.57
CA PHE A 934 38.37 -36.11 17.60
C PHE A 934 37.41 -36.71 16.57
N GLN A 935 36.18 -36.92 16.99
CA GLN A 935 35.06 -37.37 16.18
C GLN A 935 33.86 -36.49 16.52
N ALA A 936 33.36 -35.74 15.55
CA ALA A 936 32.07 -35.06 15.67
C ALA A 936 30.92 -36.04 15.36
N GLY A 937 29.82 -35.89 16.10
CA GLY A 937 28.58 -36.67 15.95
C GLY A 937 28.64 -38.10 16.51
N ASP A 938 27.47 -38.72 16.61
CA ASP A 938 27.25 -40.12 16.98
C ASP A 938 27.01 -41.04 15.76
N SER A 939 27.22 -40.52 14.54
CA SER A 939 26.88 -41.13 13.24
C SER A 939 25.39 -41.14 12.88
N LYS A 940 24.52 -40.54 13.69
CA LYS A 940 23.08 -40.35 13.38
C LYS A 940 22.76 -38.90 13.04
N THR A 941 23.38 -37.95 13.74
CA THR A 941 23.21 -36.52 13.47
C THR A 941 24.08 -36.09 12.30
N ALA A 942 23.48 -35.45 11.29
CA ALA A 942 24.22 -34.86 10.19
C ALA A 942 25.01 -33.63 10.69
N ILE A 943 26.32 -33.59 10.40
CA ILE A 943 27.21 -32.52 10.85
C ILE A 943 27.45 -31.56 9.68
N ARG A 944 27.16 -30.27 9.90
CA ARG A 944 27.41 -29.19 8.94
C ARG A 944 28.85 -28.73 8.99
N SER A 945 29.37 -28.49 10.19
CA SER A 945 30.77 -28.08 10.42
C SER A 945 31.31 -28.69 11.72
N ALA A 946 32.62 -28.92 11.77
CA ALA A 946 33.26 -29.40 12.98
C ALA A 946 34.74 -29.03 12.97
N SER A 947 35.21 -28.46 14.07
CA SER A 947 36.59 -28.08 14.23
C SER A 947 37.11 -28.39 15.63
N LEU A 948 38.43 -28.53 15.71
CA LEU A 948 39.16 -28.61 16.97
C LEU A 948 40.32 -27.65 16.92
N THR A 949 40.35 -26.69 17.83
CA THR A 949 41.46 -25.76 18.04
C THR A 949 42.38 -26.32 19.11
N PHE A 950 43.63 -26.58 18.75
CA PHE A 950 44.66 -27.05 19.67
C PHE A 950 45.84 -26.09 19.65
N ASP A 951 46.23 -25.56 20.82
CA ASP A 951 47.37 -24.65 20.98
C ASP A 951 47.32 -23.43 20.05
N GLY A 952 46.12 -22.85 19.89
CA GLY A 952 45.87 -21.69 19.04
C GLY A 952 45.72 -21.99 17.54
N LYS A 953 45.93 -23.24 17.11
CA LYS A 953 45.74 -23.66 15.71
C LYS A 953 44.42 -24.39 15.52
N VAL A 954 43.63 -23.96 14.52
CA VAL A 954 42.34 -24.57 14.15
C VAL A 954 42.56 -25.73 13.19
N TYR A 955 41.89 -26.85 13.44
CA TYR A 955 41.84 -28.01 12.56
C TYR A 955 40.39 -28.29 12.17
N GLU A 956 40.07 -28.25 10.88
CA GLU A 956 38.71 -28.45 10.35
C GLU A 956 38.49 -29.90 9.92
N GLY A 957 37.38 -30.50 10.36
CA GLY A 957 36.93 -31.82 9.92
C GLY A 957 36.19 -32.62 11.00
N ALA A 958 35.22 -33.43 10.58
CA ALA A 958 34.44 -34.29 11.47
C ALA A 958 35.23 -35.44 12.11
N LYS A 959 36.42 -35.77 11.58
CA LYS A 959 37.34 -36.78 12.12
C LYS A 959 38.77 -36.23 12.06
N LEU A 960 39.38 -35.97 13.21
CA LEU A 960 40.72 -35.39 13.28
C LEU A 960 41.64 -36.23 14.16
N ASN A 961 42.89 -36.33 13.73
CA ASN A 961 43.98 -36.93 14.49
C ASN A 961 45.07 -35.88 14.64
N ILE A 962 45.28 -35.38 15.85
CA ILE A 962 46.23 -34.30 16.15
C ILE A 962 47.33 -34.87 17.03
N ALA A 963 48.56 -34.89 16.50
CA ALA A 963 49.73 -35.30 17.27
C ALA A 963 50.08 -34.24 18.31
N LEU A 964 50.34 -34.66 19.55
CA LEU A 964 50.74 -33.75 20.62
C LEU A 964 52.23 -33.38 20.57
N ALA A 965 53.01 -34.11 19.76
CA ALA A 965 54.46 -34.00 19.69
C ALA A 965 54.95 -32.55 19.56
N GLY A 966 55.76 -32.09 20.51
CA GLY A 966 56.32 -30.74 20.54
C GLY A 966 55.46 -29.70 21.25
N HIS A 967 54.32 -30.09 21.84
CA HIS A 967 53.40 -29.18 22.50
C HIS A 967 53.38 -29.38 24.02
N LEU A 968 54.56 -29.40 24.65
CA LEU A 968 54.70 -29.54 26.11
C LEU A 968 54.04 -28.40 26.89
N GLY A 969 53.63 -28.73 28.13
CA GLY A 969 53.02 -27.80 29.07
C GLY A 969 51.50 -27.82 29.03
N GLU A 970 50.89 -26.78 29.56
CA GLU A 970 49.44 -26.62 29.56
C GLU A 970 48.95 -26.27 28.15
N LYS A 971 47.90 -26.95 27.70
CA LYS A 971 47.32 -26.77 26.38
C LYS A 971 45.82 -26.66 26.46
N THR A 972 45.28 -25.72 25.69
CA THR A 972 43.85 -25.55 25.50
C THR A 972 43.40 -26.30 24.26
N VAL A 973 42.32 -27.06 24.40
CA VAL A 973 41.59 -27.70 23.30
C VAL A 973 40.20 -27.07 23.26
N VAL A 974 39.85 -26.42 22.16
CA VAL A 974 38.49 -25.91 21.91
C VAL A 974 37.85 -26.76 20.84
N ILE A 975 36.67 -27.26 21.10
CA ILE A 975 35.88 -28.10 20.20
C ILE A 975 34.70 -27.27 19.76
N ALA A 976 34.45 -27.20 18.45
CA ALA A 976 33.26 -26.60 17.89
C ALA A 976 32.58 -27.60 16.94
N VAL A 977 31.30 -27.86 17.12
CA VAL A 977 30.52 -28.74 16.24
C VAL A 977 29.19 -28.07 15.93
N GLU A 978 28.81 -28.04 14.67
CA GLU A 978 27.51 -27.57 14.19
C GLU A 978 26.81 -28.70 13.44
N ASP A 979 25.58 -29.03 13.83
CA ASP A 979 24.77 -29.97 13.04
C ASP A 979 24.09 -29.31 11.84
N ALA A 980 23.43 -30.12 11.02
CA ALA A 980 22.67 -29.66 9.86
C ALA A 980 21.48 -28.77 10.22
N ALA A 981 20.99 -28.81 11.46
CA ALA A 981 19.93 -27.93 11.97
C ALA A 981 20.49 -26.61 12.52
N GLY A 982 21.82 -26.40 12.48
CA GLY A 982 22.47 -25.18 12.96
C GLY A 982 22.71 -25.14 14.47
N ASN A 983 22.46 -26.24 15.20
CA ASN A 983 22.76 -26.31 16.64
C ASN A 983 24.27 -26.38 16.83
N LYS A 984 24.81 -25.54 17.73
CA LYS A 984 26.24 -25.37 17.95
C LYS A 984 26.65 -25.88 19.32
N LEU A 985 27.61 -26.79 19.36
CA LEU A 985 28.35 -27.13 20.56
C LEU A 985 29.69 -26.40 20.52
N GLN A 986 30.03 -25.70 21.61
CA GLN A 986 31.41 -25.24 21.85
C GLN A 986 31.92 -25.71 23.21
N LYS A 987 33.02 -26.47 23.25
CA LYS A 987 33.60 -26.94 24.51
C LYS A 987 35.09 -26.66 24.59
N THR A 988 35.50 -25.98 25.66
CA THR A 988 36.91 -25.79 25.99
C THR A 988 37.32 -26.78 27.08
N ILE A 989 38.45 -27.46 26.88
CA ILE A 989 39.12 -28.22 27.93
C ILE A 989 40.61 -27.88 28.01
N HIS A 990 41.19 -27.97 29.21
CA HIS A 990 42.62 -27.81 29.43
C HIS A 990 43.27 -29.17 29.69
N ILE A 991 44.41 -29.41 29.05
CA ILE A 991 45.20 -30.62 29.23
C ILE A 991 46.66 -30.26 29.53
N GLN A 992 47.39 -31.19 30.14
CA GLN A 992 48.81 -31.04 30.42
C GLN A 992 49.60 -32.05 29.61
N VAL A 993 50.39 -31.59 28.65
CA VAL A 993 51.25 -32.45 27.83
C VAL A 993 52.64 -32.52 28.47
N LYS A 994 53.12 -33.74 28.72
CA LYS A 994 54.41 -34.00 29.34
C LYS A 994 55.22 -34.94 28.47
N THR A 995 56.53 -34.91 28.65
CA THR A 995 57.44 -35.87 28.02
C THR A 995 58.01 -36.83 29.07
N SER A 996 58.37 -38.02 28.61
CA SER A 996 59.03 -39.08 29.36
C SER A 996 60.04 -39.78 28.45
N ILE A 997 60.98 -40.55 29.03
CA ILE A 997 61.89 -41.34 28.18
C ILE A 997 61.12 -42.30 27.27
N ARG A 998 59.98 -42.83 27.76
CA ARG A 998 59.08 -43.68 26.98
C ARG A 998 58.48 -42.92 25.81
N SER A 999 57.89 -41.75 26.04
CA SER A 999 57.28 -40.96 24.95
C SER A 999 58.32 -40.56 23.91
N MET A 1000 59.51 -40.11 24.34
CA MET A 1000 60.61 -39.79 23.44
C MET A 1000 61.10 -41.01 22.63
N SER A 1001 61.16 -42.21 23.24
CA SER A 1001 61.49 -43.44 22.48
C SER A 1001 60.44 -43.74 21.42
N ASN A 1002 59.15 -43.59 21.75
CA ASN A 1002 58.07 -43.78 20.79
C ASN A 1002 58.10 -42.74 19.65
N LEU A 1003 58.39 -41.46 19.96
CA LEU A 1003 58.57 -40.41 18.96
C LEU A 1003 59.75 -40.69 18.04
N VAL A 1004 60.90 -41.13 18.56
CA VAL A 1004 62.05 -41.52 17.73
C VAL A 1004 61.69 -42.69 16.81
N ASP A 1005 60.94 -43.68 17.30
CA ASP A 1005 60.48 -44.79 16.47
C ASP A 1005 59.46 -44.36 15.41
N LEU A 1006 58.57 -43.42 15.74
CA LEU A 1006 57.62 -42.83 14.81
C LEU A 1006 58.33 -42.03 13.72
N TYR A 1007 59.26 -41.15 14.09
CA TYR A 1007 60.08 -40.40 13.14
C TYR A 1007 61.01 -41.28 12.30
N LYS A 1008 61.44 -42.42 12.83
CA LYS A 1008 62.14 -43.44 12.07
C LYS A 1008 61.23 -44.08 11.02
N ALA A 1009 59.98 -44.35 11.35
CA ALA A 1009 59.01 -44.94 10.43
C ALA A 1009 58.60 -43.97 9.31
N SER A 1010 58.48 -42.66 9.61
CA SER A 1010 58.19 -41.61 8.62
C SER A 1010 59.42 -41.14 7.82
N ASN A 1011 60.62 -41.64 8.13
CA ASN A 1011 61.92 -41.19 7.62
C ASN A 1011 62.31 -39.74 8.02
N ASP A 1012 61.63 -39.14 9.00
CA ASP A 1012 62.03 -37.88 9.61
C ASP A 1012 63.31 -37.98 10.42
N VAL A 1013 63.65 -39.19 10.88
CA VAL A 1013 64.93 -39.56 11.50
C VAL A 1013 65.46 -40.80 10.79
N SER A 1014 66.68 -40.74 10.27
CA SER A 1014 67.30 -41.90 9.60
C SER A 1014 67.44 -43.11 10.55
N LYS A 1015 67.35 -44.32 10.01
CA LYS A 1015 67.44 -45.58 10.79
C LYS A 1015 68.71 -45.66 11.67
N SER A 1016 69.83 -45.17 11.16
CA SER A 1016 71.11 -45.17 11.89
C SER A 1016 71.13 -44.18 13.06
N LEU A 1017 70.54 -43.00 12.89
CA LEU A 1017 70.42 -41.99 13.94
C LEU A 1017 69.39 -42.41 14.99
N ALA A 1018 68.23 -42.91 14.58
CA ALA A 1018 67.20 -43.40 15.50
C ALA A 1018 67.73 -44.47 16.46
N ALA A 1019 68.54 -45.43 15.95
CA ALA A 1019 69.17 -46.45 16.78
C ALA A 1019 70.14 -45.86 17.85
N GLN A 1020 70.88 -44.79 17.51
CA GLN A 1020 71.76 -44.10 18.46
C GLN A 1020 70.96 -43.33 19.52
N LEU A 1021 69.92 -42.62 19.09
CA LEU A 1021 69.02 -41.86 19.97
C LEU A 1021 68.29 -42.77 20.97
N VAL A 1022 67.73 -43.89 20.50
CA VAL A 1022 67.09 -44.91 21.36
C VAL A 1022 68.10 -45.53 22.34
N ALA A 1023 69.35 -45.78 21.92
CA ALA A 1023 70.38 -46.27 22.82
C ALA A 1023 70.68 -45.27 23.96
N SER A 1024 70.77 -43.97 23.64
CA SER A 1024 70.96 -42.90 24.62
C SER A 1024 69.77 -42.79 25.59
N LEU A 1025 68.53 -42.88 25.09
CA LEU A 1025 67.31 -42.93 25.91
C LEU A 1025 67.31 -44.15 26.86
N LYS A 1026 67.68 -45.34 26.36
CA LYS A 1026 67.76 -46.56 27.16
C LYS A 1026 68.81 -46.47 28.28
N GLN A 1027 69.97 -45.88 27.99
CA GLN A 1027 70.99 -45.64 29.02
C GLN A 1027 70.51 -44.63 30.06
N ALA A 1028 69.84 -43.56 29.64
CA ALA A 1028 69.24 -42.59 30.56
C ALA A 1028 68.22 -43.27 31.49
N GLN A 1029 67.32 -44.11 30.96
CA GLN A 1029 66.34 -44.85 31.77
C GLN A 1029 67.02 -45.80 32.77
N GLN A 1030 67.99 -46.61 32.32
CA GLN A 1030 68.71 -47.54 33.18
C GLN A 1030 69.43 -46.84 34.34
N HIS A 1031 69.93 -45.62 34.11
CA HIS A 1031 70.57 -44.82 35.15
C HIS A 1031 69.55 -44.19 36.11
N LEU A 1032 68.38 -43.75 35.62
CA LEU A 1032 67.28 -43.30 36.47
C LEU A 1032 66.76 -44.42 37.38
N ASP A 1033 66.57 -45.62 36.84
CA ASP A 1033 66.09 -46.79 37.59
C ASP A 1033 67.06 -47.19 38.72
N LYS A 1034 68.36 -46.89 38.55
CA LYS A 1034 69.42 -47.08 39.55
C LYS A 1034 69.58 -45.88 40.50
N GLY A 1035 68.71 -44.87 40.42
CA GLY A 1035 68.78 -43.64 41.20
C GLY A 1035 69.92 -42.69 40.82
N LYS A 1036 70.64 -42.94 39.72
CA LYS A 1036 71.82 -42.18 39.28
C LYS A 1036 71.44 -41.05 38.33
N ARG A 1037 70.76 -40.02 38.85
CA ARG A 1037 70.21 -38.89 38.06
C ARG A 1037 71.25 -38.13 37.24
N ASP A 1038 72.42 -37.83 37.80
CA ASP A 1038 73.48 -37.11 37.06
C ASP A 1038 73.97 -37.88 35.82
N GLN A 1039 74.05 -39.21 35.93
CA GLN A 1039 74.42 -40.06 34.80
C GLN A 1039 73.28 -40.14 33.76
N ALA A 1040 72.02 -40.13 34.20
CA ALA A 1040 70.88 -40.05 33.29
C ALA A 1040 70.84 -38.71 32.53
N ILE A 1041 71.09 -37.59 33.22
CA ILE A 1041 71.21 -36.26 32.60
C ILE A 1041 72.34 -36.26 31.58
N LYS A 1042 73.51 -36.84 31.90
CA LYS A 1042 74.64 -36.93 30.97
C LYS A 1042 74.25 -37.67 29.68
N HIS A 1043 73.59 -38.82 29.79
CA HIS A 1043 73.13 -39.56 28.62
C HIS A 1043 72.06 -38.83 27.81
N MET A 1044 71.28 -37.96 28.45
CA MET A 1044 70.32 -37.09 27.75
C MET A 1044 70.96 -35.87 27.11
N GLN A 1045 72.06 -35.36 27.67
CA GLN A 1045 72.93 -34.41 26.97
C GLN A 1045 73.64 -35.06 25.77
N ASP A 1046 74.03 -36.33 25.88
CA ASP A 1046 74.58 -37.09 24.76
C ASP A 1046 73.53 -37.31 23.65
N PHE A 1047 72.27 -37.57 24.01
CA PHE A 1047 71.14 -37.59 23.06
C PHE A 1047 71.01 -36.27 22.30
N ILE A 1048 70.96 -35.13 23.00
CA ILE A 1048 70.91 -33.79 22.40
C ILE A 1048 72.13 -33.56 21.49
N LYS A 1049 73.34 -33.95 21.94
CA LYS A 1049 74.57 -33.78 21.17
C LYS A 1049 74.56 -34.59 19.87
N GLN A 1050 74.08 -35.83 19.93
CA GLN A 1050 73.94 -36.70 18.75
C GLN A 1050 72.92 -36.12 17.77
N LEU A 1051 71.76 -35.71 18.28
CA LEU A 1051 70.69 -35.09 17.51
C LEU A 1051 71.14 -33.77 16.85
N ASN A 1052 71.89 -32.94 17.57
CA ASN A 1052 72.38 -31.65 17.07
C ASN A 1052 73.49 -31.75 16.04
N LYS A 1053 74.33 -32.80 16.11
CA LYS A 1053 75.37 -33.10 15.12
C LYS A 1053 74.83 -33.67 13.82
N ALA A 1054 73.62 -34.22 13.82
CA ALA A 1054 72.98 -34.79 12.64
C ALA A 1054 72.70 -33.71 11.58
N ASN A 1055 72.97 -34.05 10.31
CA ASN A 1055 72.69 -33.21 9.15
C ASN A 1055 71.23 -33.33 8.69
N LYS A 1056 70.78 -32.42 7.81
CA LYS A 1056 69.39 -32.38 7.32
C LYS A 1056 68.91 -33.65 6.60
N ASN A 1057 69.83 -34.47 6.08
CA ASN A 1057 69.50 -35.77 5.46
C ASN A 1057 69.29 -36.88 6.50
N SER A 1058 69.69 -36.65 7.75
CA SER A 1058 69.63 -37.63 8.84
C SER A 1058 68.50 -37.36 9.84
N VAL A 1059 68.07 -36.10 9.96
CA VAL A 1059 66.90 -35.68 10.75
C VAL A 1059 66.30 -34.41 10.14
N THR A 1060 64.97 -34.32 10.11
CA THR A 1060 64.26 -33.10 9.70
C THR A 1060 64.35 -32.02 10.77
N ASP A 1061 64.30 -30.74 10.36
CA ASP A 1061 64.42 -29.62 11.29
C ASP A 1061 63.30 -29.64 12.36
N GLN A 1062 62.09 -30.11 12.01
CA GLN A 1062 60.95 -30.26 12.92
C GLN A 1062 61.17 -31.36 13.97
N ALA A 1063 61.49 -32.59 13.55
CA ALA A 1063 61.73 -33.70 14.48
C ALA A 1063 62.91 -33.40 15.42
N LYS A 1064 63.94 -32.71 14.90
CA LYS A 1064 65.08 -32.23 15.69
C LYS A 1064 64.68 -31.24 16.78
N ALA A 1065 63.83 -30.26 16.46
CA ALA A 1065 63.37 -29.27 17.42
C ALA A 1065 62.54 -29.92 18.54
N ILE A 1066 61.57 -30.77 18.18
CA ILE A 1066 60.69 -31.47 19.14
C ILE A 1066 61.51 -32.32 20.10
N LEU A 1067 62.35 -33.22 19.58
CA LEU A 1067 63.14 -34.13 20.41
C LEU A 1067 64.17 -33.39 21.29
N ASN A 1068 64.71 -32.25 20.84
CA ASN A 1068 65.58 -31.41 21.68
C ASN A 1068 64.80 -30.78 22.84
N ASN A 1069 63.65 -30.15 22.55
CA ASN A 1069 62.81 -29.52 23.56
C ASN A 1069 62.38 -30.52 24.64
N ASP A 1070 62.01 -31.74 24.23
CA ASP A 1070 61.67 -32.84 25.12
C ASP A 1070 62.84 -33.27 26.02
N ALA A 1071 64.02 -33.47 25.41
CA ALA A 1071 65.22 -33.84 26.14
C ALA A 1071 65.59 -32.76 27.18
N GLU A 1072 65.49 -31.49 26.81
CA GLU A 1072 65.77 -30.35 27.69
C GLU A 1072 64.74 -30.25 28.83
N ALA A 1073 63.45 -30.44 28.54
CA ALA A 1073 62.39 -30.47 29.54
C ALA A 1073 62.59 -31.61 30.55
N LEU A 1074 62.98 -32.81 30.10
CA LEU A 1074 63.32 -33.92 30.99
C LEU A 1074 64.53 -33.61 31.87
N ILE A 1075 65.61 -33.10 31.29
CA ILE A 1075 66.81 -32.68 32.05
C ILE A 1075 66.45 -31.65 33.11
N ALA A 1076 65.65 -30.64 32.75
CA ALA A 1076 65.19 -29.61 33.68
C ALA A 1076 64.35 -30.22 34.81
N SER A 1077 63.47 -31.18 34.50
CA SER A 1077 62.64 -31.87 35.50
C SER A 1077 63.46 -32.69 36.49
N TRP A 1078 64.53 -33.36 36.02
CA TRP A 1078 65.41 -34.17 36.86
C TRP A 1078 66.37 -33.34 37.72
N LYS A 1079 66.62 -32.08 37.34
CA LYS A 1079 67.40 -31.11 38.13
C LYS A 1079 66.58 -30.43 39.24
N LYS A 1080 65.26 -30.32 39.06
CA LYS A 1080 64.36 -29.60 39.99
C LYS A 1080 63.87 -30.44 41.20
N LYS A 1081 64.21 -31.73 41.30
CA LYS A 1081 63.75 -32.64 42.38
C LYS A 1081 64.86 -33.43 43.05
#